data_AF-A0A9E6BNP8-F1
#
_entry.id   AF-A0A9E6BNP8-F1
#
_cell.length_a   1.000
_cell.length_b   1.000
_cell.length_c   1.000
_cell.angle_alpha   90.00
_cell.angle_beta   90.00
_cell.angle_gamma   90.00
#
_symmetry.space_group_name_H-M   'P 1'
#
loop_
_entity.id
_entity.type
_entity.pdbx_description
1 polymer ?
#
loop_
_entity_poly.entity_id
_entity_poly.type
_entity_poly.pdbx_seq_one_letter_code
_entity_poly.pdbx_strand_id
1 'polypeptide(L)'
;LHAAEDVRNRLFDELPACARWAADRGGESAKGLRERILRTFRNAVDQNRLPDRGQLQALEQERLTEAQRLEVKLLQLFELARQLEKELERDQVARPEELDRLAQLTREASAGLDEMASLVRDYAVQLDRRAANESAHPQPSLWRDIRDAARCPLLPAGLRSDLCRWLEQFAEMMNASWWQDYEERQAGRKAPTEKDYVERLGFRRGMWSAFWAIQTLSLAARDSVSINELWDRWYRAWREATRDHPAAGSSESGFVPVEESVLELGRMLRGEWLTKRLQVERAVRSASEDIRVRRAQLRRADRLARTLHPCDAVKLAGDDRPTPALAAFEQSELLLLQAERYLDDFWADWYQTAVEECLTAVDRLQVPQWQKRRRELASRLAGRRTAKVDVQGGPVRFGTKQRVEARLNVVPDGDLPKGLAAVWLNWDTDTGVVLEHAGRRSLRLGFADSSGARPSVGFALRKVRFDPSRCPFTFEADAHVLFRGHSWPPPKGTKAVRIEPCRPKGTVLAYRALNVPYGAVRVAGLDLRPILFVLDCSYSMDKPLPDGPTRFESAVEVLRKTFESLAAQPRLGPVREAGLMVFGHRSRKLKTDNSPVVNSHWEGKVPDAVAKDPCNDYELAVPVRPLGPQQSQRLHEWLQSLQPWGNTPLLAAIRDAYRSLSERADISEALVVVITDGQDTCDPDGQIRRRLKQMLARQHRMHKRIELLLVGFTVDEETATVLRALASELGAKFVVATGADLGRRLREATDPRPFAVRSLQTGKMYTAPLGQTCSHLPLGQYEVRFGPFQRQVTIAGGETLALELDNRGLKLLGPALKYRTATSVNGVMFGCREFHEDRRTKRAELVFSLMPQDLYSGFLVRPAEVCFRVRPLDQSGSEPPSMTVRERADETVPTWEVTIEDWPRGAGAEVQVYWKPVITPADTRAILLSELRQPQQVAIPIDATRQLTLSLSRVGDGRSSAVAIEIRPAQPAGLVPRDRDFFEHLANLRLRLARPDASAPLNLPFSRELIESEETVIYRFPALPEGVRSDELVLWVTSWHSLRTDAARLNKPLRLPRPDE
;
A
#
# COMPACT_ATOMS: atom_id res chain seq x y z
N LEU A 1 15.52 -27.91 -23.22
CA LEU A 1 16.75 -27.22 -23.66
C LEU A 1 18.01 -27.80 -23.03
N HIS A 2 18.28 -27.59 -21.73
CA HIS A 2 19.56 -28.05 -21.15
C HIS A 2 19.84 -29.56 -21.31
N ALA A 3 18.83 -30.41 -21.08
CA ALA A 3 18.95 -31.84 -21.35
C ALA A 3 19.22 -32.17 -22.83
N ALA A 4 18.76 -31.33 -23.77
CA ALA A 4 19.02 -31.49 -25.20
C ALA A 4 20.46 -31.09 -25.55
N GLU A 5 20.99 -30.02 -24.95
CA GLU A 5 22.38 -29.58 -25.11
C GLU A 5 23.37 -30.61 -24.54
N ASP A 6 23.06 -31.19 -23.37
CA ASP A 6 23.88 -32.23 -22.76
C ASP A 6 23.94 -33.49 -23.63
N VAL A 7 22.80 -33.96 -24.13
CA VAL A 7 22.73 -35.11 -25.05
C VAL A 7 23.45 -34.80 -26.37
N ARG A 8 23.32 -33.58 -26.91
CA ARG A 8 24.06 -33.13 -28.10
C ARG A 8 25.58 -33.20 -27.88
N ASN A 9 26.09 -32.66 -26.79
CA ASN A 9 27.52 -32.66 -26.50
C ASN A 9 28.05 -34.10 -26.35
N ARG A 10 27.29 -34.95 -25.65
CA ARG A 10 27.62 -36.37 -25.50
C ARG A 10 27.67 -37.12 -26.84
N LEU A 11 26.76 -36.84 -27.77
CA LEU A 11 26.80 -37.37 -29.13
C LEU A 11 28.09 -36.95 -29.85
N PHE A 12 28.47 -35.66 -29.79
CA PHE A 12 29.67 -35.16 -30.46
C PHE A 12 30.97 -35.72 -29.88
N ASP A 13 31.00 -36.05 -28.59
CA ASP A 13 32.18 -36.65 -27.96
C ASP A 13 32.30 -38.14 -28.29
N GLU A 14 31.19 -38.88 -28.30
CA GLU A 14 31.18 -40.35 -28.42
C GLU A 14 31.15 -40.83 -29.90
N LEU A 15 30.42 -40.14 -30.79
CA LEU A 15 30.22 -40.58 -32.19
C LEU A 15 31.51 -40.63 -33.03
N PRO A 16 32.44 -39.65 -32.96
CA PRO A 16 33.66 -39.69 -33.78
C PRO A 16 34.58 -40.87 -33.45
N ALA A 17 34.56 -41.36 -32.21
CA ALA A 17 35.32 -42.53 -31.81
C ALA A 17 34.69 -43.82 -32.36
N CYS A 18 33.36 -43.92 -32.31
CA CYS A 18 32.61 -45.06 -32.85
C CYS A 18 32.65 -45.13 -34.38
N ALA A 19 32.50 -44.00 -35.06
CA ALA A 19 32.56 -43.92 -36.52
C ALA A 19 33.93 -44.34 -37.05
N ARG A 20 35.02 -43.93 -36.39
CA ARG A 20 36.39 -44.38 -36.72
C ARG A 20 36.55 -45.88 -36.50
N TRP A 21 36.12 -46.39 -35.36
CA TRP A 21 36.14 -47.83 -35.04
C TRP A 21 35.35 -48.68 -36.06
N ALA A 22 34.22 -48.17 -36.55
CA ALA A 22 33.42 -48.83 -37.58
C ALA A 22 34.08 -48.74 -38.97
N ALA A 23 34.63 -47.57 -39.33
CA ALA A 23 35.32 -47.35 -40.60
C ALA A 23 36.53 -48.28 -40.79
N ASP A 24 37.31 -48.50 -39.72
CA ASP A 24 38.53 -49.32 -39.72
C ASP A 24 38.28 -50.83 -39.90
N ARG A 25 37.02 -51.30 -39.78
CA ARG A 25 36.64 -52.72 -39.85
C ARG A 25 36.13 -53.23 -41.19
N GLY A 26 36.00 -52.38 -42.19
CA GLY A 26 35.35 -52.74 -43.45
C GLY A 26 36.15 -53.67 -44.36
N GLY A 27 36.11 -54.99 -44.12
CA GLY A 27 36.65 -56.05 -44.98
C GLY A 27 35.70 -56.55 -46.08
N GLU A 28 36.24 -57.34 -47.02
CA GLU A 28 35.61 -57.71 -48.31
C GLU A 28 34.24 -58.42 -48.24
N SER A 29 33.87 -59.08 -47.14
CA SER A 29 32.59 -59.80 -47.03
C SER A 29 31.35 -58.90 -46.81
N ALA A 30 31.54 -57.61 -46.52
CA ALA A 30 30.45 -56.64 -46.32
C ALA A 30 30.12 -55.80 -47.58
N LYS A 31 30.85 -55.97 -48.69
CA LYS A 31 30.84 -55.07 -49.85
C LYS A 31 29.43 -54.79 -50.41
N GLY A 32 28.58 -55.81 -50.58
CA GLY A 32 27.30 -55.65 -51.29
C GLY A 32 26.17 -54.92 -50.55
N LEU A 33 26.16 -54.96 -49.21
CA LEU A 33 25.21 -54.23 -48.37
C LEU A 33 25.78 -52.88 -47.96
N ARG A 34 27.08 -52.83 -47.62
CA ARG A 34 27.81 -51.59 -47.30
C ARG A 34 27.85 -50.64 -48.50
N GLU A 35 28.08 -51.12 -49.72
CA GLU A 35 27.94 -50.30 -50.92
C GLU A 35 26.50 -49.82 -51.13
N ARG A 36 25.49 -50.62 -50.76
CA ARG A 36 24.08 -50.21 -50.88
C ARG A 36 23.75 -49.11 -49.90
N ILE A 37 24.14 -49.26 -48.64
CA ILE A 37 23.97 -48.27 -47.57
C ILE A 37 24.75 -46.98 -47.92
N LEU A 38 26.02 -47.11 -48.31
CA LEU A 38 26.86 -45.98 -48.72
C LEU A 38 26.36 -45.32 -50.01
N ARG A 39 25.78 -46.07 -50.97
CA ARG A 39 25.18 -45.52 -52.20
C ARG A 39 23.87 -44.81 -51.92
N THR A 40 23.02 -45.35 -51.05
CA THR A 40 21.81 -44.65 -50.56
C THR A 40 22.21 -43.35 -49.86
N PHE A 41 23.26 -43.37 -49.03
CA PHE A 41 23.77 -42.19 -48.34
C PHE A 41 24.43 -41.18 -49.30
N ARG A 42 25.22 -41.64 -50.26
CA ARG A 42 25.87 -40.80 -51.28
C ARG A 42 24.83 -40.12 -52.17
N ASN A 43 23.83 -40.86 -52.66
CA ASN A 43 22.72 -40.31 -53.44
C ASN A 43 21.90 -39.28 -52.64
N ALA A 44 21.75 -39.49 -51.34
CA ALA A 44 21.06 -38.59 -50.44
C ALA A 44 21.87 -37.28 -50.24
N VAL A 45 23.17 -37.40 -49.92
CA VAL A 45 24.11 -36.27 -49.80
C VAL A 45 24.21 -35.46 -51.10
N ASP A 46 24.30 -36.11 -52.26
CA ASP A 46 24.33 -35.44 -53.56
C ASP A 46 23.02 -34.68 -53.88
N GLN A 47 21.90 -35.10 -53.28
CA GLN A 47 20.60 -34.40 -53.35
C GLN A 47 20.40 -33.39 -52.20
N ASN A 48 21.42 -33.17 -51.37
CA ASN A 48 21.39 -32.32 -50.18
C ASN A 48 20.27 -32.71 -49.19
N ARG A 49 19.93 -33.99 -49.12
CA ARG A 49 18.93 -34.57 -48.20
C ARG A 49 19.55 -35.81 -47.56
N LEU A 50 19.61 -35.92 -46.23
CA LEU A 50 19.99 -37.20 -45.61
C LEU A 50 18.84 -38.22 -45.71
N PRO A 51 19.10 -39.54 -45.66
CA PRO A 51 18.04 -40.55 -45.73
C PRO A 51 17.02 -40.32 -44.62
N ASP A 52 15.72 -40.36 -44.96
CA ASP A 52 14.67 -40.18 -43.96
C ASP A 52 14.67 -41.35 -42.96
N ARG A 53 14.21 -41.11 -41.73
CA ARG A 53 14.18 -42.09 -40.63
C ARG A 53 13.48 -43.38 -41.03
N GLY A 54 12.44 -43.29 -41.87
CA GLY A 54 11.75 -44.46 -42.42
C GLY A 54 12.62 -45.34 -43.33
N GLN A 55 13.55 -44.75 -44.08
CA GLN A 55 14.50 -45.50 -44.93
C GLN A 55 15.58 -46.19 -44.09
N LEU A 56 16.02 -45.56 -43.00
CA LEU A 56 16.98 -46.15 -42.06
C LEU A 56 16.33 -47.26 -41.21
N GLN A 57 15.04 -47.14 -40.86
CA GLN A 57 14.28 -48.19 -40.17
C GLN A 57 14.00 -49.40 -41.08
N ALA A 58 13.78 -49.19 -42.38
CA ALA A 58 13.62 -50.28 -43.34
C ALA A 58 14.89 -51.16 -43.43
N LEU A 59 16.08 -50.57 -43.28
CA LEU A 59 17.35 -51.30 -43.25
C LEU A 59 17.53 -52.12 -41.97
N GLU A 60 17.00 -51.69 -40.82
CA GLU A 60 17.01 -52.47 -39.58
C GLU A 60 16.13 -53.73 -39.63
N GLN A 61 15.12 -53.75 -40.51
CA GLN A 61 14.24 -54.90 -40.69
C GLN A 61 14.86 -56.02 -41.55
N GLU A 62 16.01 -55.78 -42.17
CA GLU A 62 16.77 -56.81 -42.88
C GLU A 62 17.55 -57.71 -41.89
N ARG A 63 17.92 -58.94 -42.29
CA ARG A 63 18.76 -59.82 -41.49
C ARG A 63 20.22 -59.31 -41.45
N LEU A 64 20.48 -58.33 -40.58
CA LEU A 64 21.81 -57.75 -40.35
C LEU A 64 22.64 -58.53 -39.33
N THR A 65 23.95 -58.67 -39.60
CA THR A 65 24.94 -59.06 -38.57
C THR A 65 25.08 -57.96 -37.51
N GLU A 66 25.60 -58.29 -36.32
CA GLU A 66 25.72 -57.30 -35.23
C GLU A 66 26.63 -56.11 -35.57
N ALA A 67 27.71 -56.33 -36.31
CA ALA A 67 28.55 -55.25 -36.82
C ALA A 67 27.78 -54.32 -37.78
N GLN A 68 26.91 -54.89 -38.63
CA GLN A 68 26.06 -54.10 -39.53
C GLN A 68 24.94 -53.37 -38.78
N ARG A 69 24.38 -53.96 -37.71
CA ARG A 69 23.44 -53.27 -36.81
C ARG A 69 24.11 -52.07 -36.15
N LEU A 70 25.37 -52.22 -35.73
CA LEU A 70 26.16 -51.14 -35.17
C LEU A 70 26.36 -49.99 -36.16
N GLU A 71 26.71 -50.31 -37.41
CA GLU A 71 26.86 -49.33 -38.49
C GLU A 71 25.54 -48.59 -38.79
N VAL A 72 24.43 -49.31 -38.90
CA VAL A 72 23.10 -48.71 -39.11
C VAL A 72 22.72 -47.81 -37.94
N LYS A 73 23.01 -48.22 -36.70
CA LYS A 73 22.71 -47.43 -35.51
C LYS A 73 23.54 -46.13 -35.42
N LEU A 74 24.82 -46.20 -35.80
CA LEU A 74 25.66 -45.00 -35.90
C LEU A 74 25.08 -43.98 -36.87
N LEU A 75 24.60 -44.43 -38.03
CA LEU A 75 23.98 -43.56 -39.03
C LEU A 75 22.68 -42.93 -38.51
N GLN A 76 21.85 -43.68 -37.78
CA GLN A 76 20.66 -43.13 -37.12
C GLN A 76 21.01 -42.06 -36.09
N LEU A 77 22.06 -42.28 -35.28
CA LEU A 77 22.50 -41.31 -34.28
C LEU A 77 23.11 -40.05 -34.90
N PHE A 78 23.82 -40.16 -36.03
CA PHE A 78 24.29 -38.98 -36.77
C PHE A 78 23.11 -38.13 -37.28
N GLU A 79 22.06 -38.78 -37.80
CA GLU A 79 20.86 -38.05 -38.25
C GLU A 79 20.10 -37.42 -37.08
N LEU A 80 19.97 -38.13 -35.94
CA LEU A 80 19.37 -37.57 -34.72
C LEU A 80 20.19 -36.38 -34.17
N ALA A 81 21.52 -36.47 -34.16
CA ALA A 81 22.39 -35.38 -33.72
C ALA A 81 22.18 -34.12 -34.58
N ARG A 82 22.11 -34.29 -35.91
CA ARG A 82 21.84 -33.19 -36.84
C ARG A 82 20.45 -32.59 -36.66
N GLN A 83 19.42 -33.42 -36.46
CA GLN A 83 18.05 -32.93 -36.21
C GLN A 83 17.96 -32.17 -34.89
N LEU A 84 18.65 -32.65 -33.86
CA LEU A 84 18.72 -32.00 -32.55
C LEU A 84 19.45 -30.65 -32.62
N GLU A 85 20.58 -30.60 -33.34
CA GLU A 85 21.33 -29.36 -33.60
C GLU A 85 20.47 -28.33 -34.35
N LYS A 86 19.78 -28.76 -35.42
CA LYS A 86 18.88 -27.89 -36.19
C LYS A 86 17.71 -27.33 -35.38
N GLU A 87 17.13 -28.10 -34.45
CA GLU A 87 16.07 -27.60 -33.57
C GLU A 87 16.61 -26.72 -32.43
N LEU A 88 17.84 -26.94 -31.98
CA LEU A 88 18.52 -26.06 -31.00
C LEU A 88 18.96 -24.72 -31.61
N GLU A 89 19.30 -24.68 -32.90
CA GLU A 89 19.73 -23.47 -33.62
C GLU A 89 18.56 -22.56 -34.04
N ARG A 90 17.31 -23.00 -33.93
CA ARG A 90 16.15 -22.14 -34.19
C ARG A 90 15.99 -21.16 -33.03
N ASP A 91 16.35 -19.89 -33.28
CA ASP A 91 16.31 -18.75 -32.34
C ASP A 91 14.93 -18.45 -31.68
N GLN A 92 13.88 -19.22 -31.98
CA GLN A 92 12.53 -19.08 -31.40
C GLN A 92 11.89 -20.44 -31.11
N VAL A 93 12.44 -21.23 -30.18
CA VAL A 93 11.72 -22.36 -29.58
C VAL A 93 10.62 -21.82 -28.64
N ALA A 94 9.60 -21.17 -29.20
CA ALA A 94 8.56 -20.46 -28.45
C ALA A 94 7.19 -21.13 -28.56
N ARG A 95 6.98 -22.04 -29.52
CA ARG A 95 5.70 -22.76 -29.67
C ARG A 95 5.74 -24.09 -28.91
N PRO A 96 4.67 -24.47 -28.17
CA PRO A 96 4.61 -25.74 -27.44
C PRO A 96 4.94 -26.97 -28.29
N GLU A 97 4.51 -26.99 -29.55
CA GLU A 97 4.79 -28.08 -30.50
C GLU A 97 6.28 -28.27 -30.82
N GLU A 98 7.07 -27.18 -30.81
CA GLU A 98 8.52 -27.22 -31.06
C GLU A 98 9.28 -27.72 -29.82
N LEU A 99 8.81 -27.36 -28.61
CA LEU A 99 9.34 -27.89 -27.35
C LEU A 99 9.07 -29.40 -27.21
N ASP A 100 7.87 -29.85 -27.60
CA ASP A 100 7.52 -31.27 -27.59
C ASP A 100 8.37 -32.06 -28.58
N ARG A 101 8.61 -31.51 -29.78
CA ARG A 101 9.51 -32.10 -30.78
C ARG A 101 10.95 -32.17 -30.29
N LEU A 102 11.47 -31.10 -29.67
CA LEU A 102 12.82 -31.07 -29.10
C LEU A 102 12.96 -32.09 -27.95
N ALA A 103 11.94 -32.20 -27.09
CA ALA A 103 11.91 -33.19 -26.01
C ALA A 103 11.86 -34.63 -26.55
N GLN A 104 11.12 -34.87 -27.63
CA GLN A 104 11.09 -36.16 -28.31
C GLN A 104 12.45 -36.53 -28.89
N LEU A 105 13.07 -35.65 -29.67
CA LEU A 105 14.40 -35.88 -30.26
C LEU A 105 15.46 -36.14 -29.20
N THR A 106 15.41 -35.41 -28.08
CA THR A 106 16.33 -35.60 -26.95
C THR A 106 16.21 -37.00 -26.33
N ARG A 107 14.97 -37.48 -26.13
CA ARG A 107 14.72 -38.83 -25.59
C ARG A 107 15.19 -39.92 -26.56
N GLU A 108 14.91 -39.75 -27.84
CA GLU A 108 15.31 -40.70 -28.88
C GLU A 108 16.84 -40.78 -29.04
N ALA A 109 17.52 -39.64 -29.01
CA ALA A 109 18.97 -39.58 -29.09
C ALA A 109 19.65 -40.20 -27.85
N SER A 110 19.14 -39.93 -26.64
CA SER A 110 19.66 -40.56 -25.42
C SER A 110 19.44 -42.07 -25.44
N ALA A 111 18.25 -42.53 -25.80
CA ALA A 111 17.96 -43.96 -25.91
C ALA A 111 18.83 -44.65 -26.97
N GLY A 112 19.06 -43.99 -28.11
CA GLY A 112 19.92 -44.50 -29.16
C GLY A 112 21.39 -44.62 -28.71
N LEU A 113 21.90 -43.69 -27.90
CA LEU A 113 23.26 -43.77 -27.32
C LEU A 113 23.38 -44.95 -26.34
N ASP A 114 22.37 -45.18 -25.51
CA ASP A 114 22.38 -46.30 -24.58
C ASP A 114 22.29 -47.65 -25.32
N GLU A 115 21.49 -47.70 -26.40
CA GLU A 115 21.41 -48.85 -27.31
C GLU A 115 22.74 -49.08 -28.05
N MET A 116 23.39 -48.00 -28.52
CA MET A 116 24.73 -48.06 -29.14
C MET A 116 25.76 -48.66 -28.18
N ALA A 117 25.78 -48.21 -26.93
CA ALA A 117 26.64 -48.77 -25.90
C ALA A 117 26.31 -50.24 -25.62
N SER A 118 25.02 -50.63 -25.69
CA SER A 118 24.63 -52.04 -25.59
C SER A 118 25.14 -52.86 -26.76
N LEU A 119 24.93 -52.42 -28.00
CA LEU A 119 25.40 -53.13 -29.19
C LEU A 119 26.93 -53.29 -29.22
N VAL A 120 27.69 -52.28 -28.76
CA VAL A 120 29.15 -52.39 -28.60
C VAL A 120 29.52 -53.45 -27.54
N ARG A 121 28.79 -53.49 -26.41
CA ARG A 121 28.99 -54.52 -25.38
C ARG A 121 28.64 -55.91 -25.89
N ASP A 122 27.49 -56.06 -26.54
CA ASP A 122 26.99 -57.34 -27.05
C ASP A 122 27.95 -57.90 -28.10
N TYR A 123 28.41 -57.05 -29.03
CA TYR A 123 29.43 -57.43 -30.01
C TYR A 123 30.76 -57.83 -29.36
N ALA A 124 31.19 -57.13 -28.30
CA ALA A 124 32.41 -57.49 -27.57
C ALA A 124 32.24 -58.82 -26.81
N VAL A 125 31.07 -59.09 -26.24
CA VAL A 125 30.73 -60.38 -25.61
C VAL A 125 30.67 -61.50 -26.65
N GLN A 126 30.16 -61.23 -27.86
CA GLN A 126 30.20 -62.19 -28.95
C GLN A 126 31.63 -62.48 -29.42
N LEU A 127 32.47 -61.46 -29.52
CA LEU A 127 33.89 -61.64 -29.84
C LEU A 127 34.58 -62.49 -28.78
N ASP A 128 34.34 -62.21 -27.50
CA ASP A 128 34.85 -63.01 -26.37
C ASP A 128 34.38 -64.47 -26.46
N ARG A 129 33.09 -64.70 -26.76
CA ARG A 129 32.54 -66.06 -26.97
C ARG A 129 33.13 -66.75 -28.20
N ARG A 130 33.30 -66.04 -29.31
CA ARG A 130 33.92 -66.57 -30.53
C ARG A 130 35.37 -66.93 -30.28
N ALA A 131 36.09 -66.09 -29.54
CA ALA A 131 37.44 -66.31 -29.10
C ALA A 131 37.55 -67.53 -28.15
N ALA A 132 36.57 -67.71 -27.27
CA ALA A 132 36.47 -68.90 -26.41
C ALA A 132 36.16 -70.19 -27.20
N ASN A 133 35.40 -70.10 -28.31
CA ASN A 133 35.00 -71.27 -29.11
C ASN A 133 36.01 -71.68 -30.20
N GLU A 134 36.83 -70.76 -30.73
CA GLU A 134 37.88 -71.06 -31.72
C GLU A 134 39.07 -71.77 -31.05
N SER A 135 38.90 -73.06 -30.74
CA SER A 135 39.84 -73.85 -29.93
C SER A 135 40.91 -74.63 -30.71
N ALA A 136 41.01 -74.48 -32.04
CA ALA A 136 41.99 -75.26 -32.83
C ALA A 136 42.99 -74.41 -33.63
N HIS A 137 42.59 -73.37 -34.37
CA HIS A 137 43.53 -72.43 -35.01
C HIS A 137 42.83 -71.10 -35.31
N PRO A 138 43.02 -70.05 -34.49
CA PRO A 138 42.33 -68.80 -34.70
C PRO A 138 42.95 -68.00 -35.85
N GLN A 139 42.08 -67.35 -36.61
CA GLN A 139 42.46 -66.49 -37.72
C GLN A 139 43.10 -65.19 -37.18
N PRO A 140 44.27 -64.75 -37.65
CA PRO A 140 44.90 -63.48 -37.24
C PRO A 140 44.04 -62.21 -37.47
N SER A 141 42.95 -62.31 -38.23
CA SER A 141 41.91 -61.28 -38.29
C SER A 141 41.13 -61.15 -36.98
N LEU A 142 40.78 -62.25 -36.30
CA LEU A 142 40.08 -62.22 -35.00
C LEU A 142 40.94 -61.50 -33.94
N TRP A 143 42.26 -61.65 -34.01
CA TRP A 143 43.21 -60.96 -33.14
C TRP A 143 43.21 -59.45 -33.32
N ARG A 144 43.19 -59.00 -34.58
CA ARG A 144 43.03 -57.59 -34.91
C ARG A 144 41.70 -57.07 -34.37
N ASP A 145 40.63 -57.85 -34.50
CA ASP A 145 39.30 -57.50 -34.00
C ASP A 145 39.25 -57.36 -32.48
N ILE A 146 39.87 -58.26 -31.72
CA ILE A 146 39.91 -58.18 -30.24
C ILE A 146 40.77 -56.99 -29.79
N ARG A 147 41.93 -56.78 -30.42
CA ARG A 147 42.80 -55.62 -30.16
C ARG A 147 42.07 -54.29 -30.40
N ASP A 148 41.41 -54.17 -31.55
CA ASP A 148 40.72 -52.94 -31.94
C ASP A 148 39.41 -52.75 -31.16
N ALA A 149 38.76 -53.83 -30.71
CA ALA A 149 37.73 -53.77 -29.69
C ALA A 149 38.29 -53.19 -28.38
N ALA A 150 39.37 -53.73 -27.82
CA ALA A 150 39.96 -53.25 -26.56
C ALA A 150 40.38 -51.76 -26.57
N ARG A 151 40.64 -51.19 -27.75
CA ARG A 151 40.91 -49.77 -27.96
C ARG A 151 39.68 -48.86 -27.87
N CYS A 152 38.46 -49.42 -27.98
CA CYS A 152 37.22 -48.66 -27.91
C CYS A 152 37.01 -48.06 -26.50
N PRO A 153 36.89 -46.73 -26.37
CA PRO A 153 36.78 -46.05 -25.07
C PRO A 153 35.47 -46.36 -24.35
N LEU A 154 34.41 -46.72 -25.07
CA LEU A 154 33.07 -47.01 -24.53
C LEU A 154 32.95 -48.39 -23.87
N LEU A 155 33.94 -49.27 -24.01
CA LEU A 155 33.92 -50.57 -23.34
C LEU A 155 34.11 -50.40 -21.83
N PRO A 156 33.30 -51.10 -21.00
CA PRO A 156 33.51 -51.16 -19.57
C PRO A 156 34.92 -51.61 -19.22
N ALA A 157 35.53 -51.00 -18.20
CA ALA A 157 36.91 -51.28 -17.80
C ALA A 157 37.12 -52.77 -17.44
N GLY A 158 36.12 -53.44 -16.85
CA GLY A 158 36.14 -54.87 -16.56
C GLY A 158 36.27 -55.71 -17.84
N LEU A 159 35.34 -55.54 -18.78
CA LEU A 159 35.34 -56.26 -20.05
C LEU A 159 36.60 -55.99 -20.90
N ARG A 160 37.10 -54.75 -20.90
CA ARG A 160 38.37 -54.41 -21.54
C ARG A 160 39.54 -55.17 -20.89
N SER A 161 39.54 -55.27 -19.57
CA SER A 161 40.56 -56.03 -18.83
C SER A 161 40.45 -57.52 -19.10
N ASP A 162 39.24 -58.06 -19.25
CA ASP A 162 39.02 -59.47 -19.56
C ASP A 162 39.49 -59.81 -20.99
N LEU A 163 39.20 -58.97 -21.99
CA LEU A 163 39.73 -59.13 -23.34
C LEU A 163 41.26 -59.04 -23.39
N CYS A 164 41.87 -58.14 -22.61
CA CYS A 164 43.33 -58.07 -22.48
C CYS A 164 43.90 -59.32 -21.81
N ARG A 165 43.28 -59.80 -20.73
CA ARG A 165 43.69 -61.02 -20.03
C ARG A 165 43.55 -62.24 -20.92
N TRP A 166 42.51 -62.30 -21.75
CA TRP A 166 42.35 -63.35 -22.76
C TRP A 166 43.50 -63.33 -23.77
N LEU A 167 43.89 -62.15 -24.30
CA LEU A 167 45.03 -62.03 -25.21
C LEU A 167 46.34 -62.54 -24.58
N GLU A 168 46.55 -62.25 -23.29
CA GLU A 168 47.69 -62.72 -22.50
C GLU A 168 47.65 -64.25 -22.35
N GLN A 169 46.58 -64.79 -21.79
CA GLN A 169 46.40 -66.23 -21.56
C GLN A 169 46.43 -67.04 -22.85
N PHE A 170 45.87 -66.51 -23.94
CA PHE A 170 45.87 -67.17 -25.23
C PHE A 170 47.27 -67.27 -25.82
N ALA A 171 48.09 -66.22 -25.70
CA ALA A 171 49.46 -66.31 -26.20
C ALA A 171 50.33 -67.25 -25.37
N GLU A 172 50.09 -67.30 -24.06
CA GLU A 172 50.69 -68.32 -23.17
C GLU A 172 50.24 -69.72 -23.60
N MET A 173 48.93 -69.92 -23.86
CA MET A 173 48.37 -71.17 -24.34
C MET A 173 48.92 -71.57 -25.72
N MET A 174 49.06 -70.67 -26.68
CA MET A 174 49.68 -70.99 -27.97
C MET A 174 51.16 -71.34 -27.83
N ASN A 175 51.88 -70.68 -26.92
CA ASN A 175 53.25 -71.06 -26.64
C ASN A 175 53.31 -72.48 -26.02
N ALA A 176 52.32 -72.84 -25.19
CA ALA A 176 52.23 -74.13 -24.49
C ALA A 176 51.65 -75.29 -25.33
N SER A 177 50.57 -75.08 -26.08
CA SER A 177 49.92 -76.11 -26.92
C SER A 177 50.83 -76.51 -28.08
N TRP A 178 51.65 -75.58 -28.59
CA TRP A 178 52.66 -75.90 -29.58
C TRP A 178 53.83 -76.69 -29.00
N TRP A 179 54.15 -76.50 -27.72
CA TRP A 179 55.11 -77.34 -27.01
C TRP A 179 54.59 -78.78 -26.92
N GLN A 180 53.30 -78.97 -26.60
CA GLN A 180 52.66 -80.29 -26.58
C GLN A 180 52.56 -80.93 -27.98
N ASP A 181 52.10 -80.19 -29.00
CA ASP A 181 51.94 -80.68 -30.38
C ASP A 181 53.32 -80.99 -31.04
N TYR A 182 54.40 -80.39 -30.53
CA TYR A 182 55.79 -80.74 -30.87
C TYR A 182 56.27 -82.00 -30.14
N GLU A 183 56.03 -82.12 -28.83
CA GLU A 183 56.39 -83.31 -28.04
C GLU A 183 55.64 -84.56 -28.53
N GLU A 184 54.34 -84.45 -28.83
CA GLU A 184 53.51 -85.56 -29.32
C GLU A 184 53.93 -86.02 -30.73
N ARG A 185 54.35 -85.10 -31.63
CA ARG A 185 54.86 -85.46 -32.96
C ARG A 185 56.29 -86.00 -32.95
N GLN A 186 57.04 -85.77 -31.86
CA GLN A 186 58.40 -86.31 -31.66
C GLN A 186 58.41 -87.63 -30.88
N ALA A 187 57.28 -88.08 -30.35
CA ALA A 187 57.12 -89.40 -29.74
C ALA A 187 57.30 -90.51 -30.80
N GLY A 188 58.56 -90.83 -31.11
CA GLY A 188 58.95 -91.90 -32.05
C GLY A 188 60.02 -91.52 -33.10
N ARG A 189 60.53 -90.28 -33.14
CA ARG A 189 61.65 -89.89 -34.05
C ARG A 189 62.86 -89.37 -33.27
N LYS A 190 64.07 -89.60 -33.82
CA LYS A 190 65.35 -89.18 -33.21
C LYS A 190 65.33 -87.68 -32.88
N ALA A 191 65.85 -87.34 -31.69
CA ALA A 191 65.97 -85.97 -31.21
C ALA A 191 66.58 -85.05 -32.29
N PRO A 192 65.96 -83.89 -32.58
CA PRO A 192 66.50 -82.93 -33.54
C PRO A 192 67.86 -82.43 -33.09
N THR A 193 68.74 -82.11 -34.04
CA THR A 193 70.04 -81.53 -33.72
C THR A 193 69.86 -80.14 -33.09
N GLU A 194 70.80 -79.72 -32.26
CA GLU A 194 70.80 -78.37 -31.64
C GLU A 194 70.66 -77.25 -32.69
N LYS A 195 71.12 -77.50 -33.92
CA LYS A 195 70.96 -76.62 -35.06
C LYS A 195 69.49 -76.51 -35.55
N ASP A 196 68.78 -77.63 -35.68
CA ASP A 196 67.34 -77.64 -35.99
C ASP A 196 66.49 -76.98 -34.88
N TYR A 197 66.95 -77.14 -33.63
CA TYR A 197 66.33 -76.55 -32.44
C TYR A 197 66.51 -75.03 -32.40
N VAL A 198 67.68 -74.52 -32.77
CA VAL A 198 67.95 -73.07 -32.79
C VAL A 198 67.32 -72.40 -34.02
N GLU A 199 67.41 -72.99 -35.21
CA GLU A 199 66.96 -72.36 -36.46
C GLU A 199 65.43 -72.33 -36.61
N ARG A 200 64.68 -73.39 -36.25
CA ARG A 200 63.20 -73.42 -36.46
C ARG A 200 62.40 -72.96 -35.24
N LEU A 201 62.82 -73.34 -34.04
CA LEU A 201 62.16 -73.01 -32.77
C LEU A 201 62.53 -71.58 -32.31
N GLY A 202 63.79 -71.18 -32.48
CA GLY A 202 64.24 -69.80 -32.27
C GLY A 202 63.55 -68.81 -33.21
N PHE A 203 63.38 -69.19 -34.48
CA PHE A 203 62.65 -68.38 -35.48
C PHE A 203 61.18 -68.16 -35.11
N ARG A 204 60.42 -69.23 -34.78
CA ARG A 204 58.99 -69.10 -34.41
C ARG A 204 58.79 -68.39 -33.07
N ARG A 205 59.70 -68.60 -32.11
CA ARG A 205 59.73 -67.84 -30.84
C ARG A 205 60.06 -66.37 -31.06
N GLY A 206 60.95 -66.06 -32.00
CA GLY A 206 61.26 -64.70 -32.45
C GLY A 206 60.05 -64.02 -33.08
N MET A 207 59.28 -64.73 -33.92
CA MET A 207 58.03 -64.23 -34.48
C MET A 207 56.99 -63.90 -33.40
N TRP A 208 56.77 -64.78 -32.43
CA TRP A 208 55.84 -64.50 -31.33
C TRP A 208 56.31 -63.38 -30.41
N SER A 209 57.62 -63.29 -30.16
CA SER A 209 58.20 -62.18 -29.41
C SER A 209 58.02 -60.85 -30.14
N ALA A 210 58.18 -60.85 -31.47
CA ALA A 210 57.93 -59.67 -32.29
C ALA A 210 56.44 -59.29 -32.34
N PHE A 211 55.53 -60.27 -32.43
CA PHE A 211 54.09 -60.05 -32.31
C PHE A 211 53.72 -59.36 -30.99
N TRP A 212 54.22 -59.89 -29.88
CA TRP A 212 54.00 -59.30 -28.56
C TRP A 212 54.58 -57.90 -28.43
N ALA A 213 55.77 -57.67 -28.98
CA ALA A 213 56.36 -56.34 -29.02
C ALA A 213 55.50 -55.36 -29.84
N ILE A 214 55.01 -55.77 -31.02
CA ILE A 214 54.09 -54.98 -31.85
C ILE A 214 52.79 -54.68 -31.09
N GLN A 215 52.20 -55.69 -30.43
CA GLN A 215 50.97 -55.55 -29.65
C GLN A 215 51.13 -54.57 -28.49
N THR A 216 52.19 -54.72 -27.71
CA THR A 216 52.51 -53.84 -26.58
C THR A 216 52.74 -52.40 -27.04
N LEU A 217 53.47 -52.22 -28.14
CA LEU A 217 53.69 -50.91 -28.75
C LEU A 217 52.37 -50.30 -29.29
N SER A 218 51.46 -51.14 -29.81
CA SER A 218 50.16 -50.73 -30.37
C SER A 218 49.15 -50.25 -29.33
N LEU A 219 49.19 -50.79 -28.11
CA LEU A 219 48.33 -50.32 -27.01
C LEU A 219 48.81 -48.98 -26.44
N ALA A 220 50.09 -48.64 -26.62
CA ALA A 220 50.71 -47.42 -26.09
C ALA A 220 50.67 -46.20 -27.03
N ALA A 221 50.44 -46.38 -28.33
CA ALA A 221 50.43 -45.30 -29.33
C ALA A 221 49.17 -45.39 -30.21
N ARG A 222 48.33 -44.35 -30.18
CA ARG A 222 47.07 -44.31 -30.94
C ARG A 222 47.21 -43.83 -32.39
N ASP A 223 48.27 -43.09 -32.74
CA ASP A 223 48.32 -42.34 -34.01
C ASP A 223 49.50 -42.68 -34.96
N SER A 224 50.23 -43.78 -34.75
CA SER A 224 51.33 -44.14 -35.67
C SER A 224 50.92 -45.15 -36.73
N VAL A 225 50.79 -44.69 -37.98
CA VAL A 225 50.62 -45.49 -39.21
C VAL A 225 51.64 -46.63 -39.29
N SER A 226 52.85 -46.45 -38.71
CA SER A 226 53.91 -47.46 -38.69
C SER A 226 53.59 -48.76 -37.95
N ILE A 227 52.66 -48.75 -36.98
CA ILE A 227 52.34 -49.96 -36.19
C ILE A 227 51.48 -50.95 -36.99
N ASN A 228 50.55 -50.45 -37.82
CA ASN A 228 49.77 -51.30 -38.71
C ASN A 228 50.68 -51.87 -39.82
N GLU A 229 51.65 -51.09 -40.30
CA GLU A 229 52.65 -51.58 -41.26
C GLU A 229 53.55 -52.68 -40.66
N LEU A 230 53.98 -52.52 -39.40
CA LEU A 230 54.74 -53.55 -38.67
C LEU A 230 53.90 -54.81 -38.45
N TRP A 231 52.61 -54.66 -38.13
CA TRP A 231 51.65 -55.76 -38.01
C TRP A 231 51.47 -56.51 -39.34
N ASP A 232 51.25 -55.80 -40.43
CA ASP A 232 51.04 -56.40 -41.75
C ASP A 232 52.31 -57.06 -42.30
N ARG A 233 53.49 -56.54 -41.97
CA ARG A 233 54.79 -57.17 -42.28
C ARG A 233 55.01 -58.43 -41.46
N TRP A 234 54.75 -58.37 -40.15
CA TRP A 234 54.79 -59.56 -39.30
C TRP A 234 53.81 -60.62 -39.80
N TYR A 235 52.58 -60.23 -40.13
CA TYR A 235 51.55 -61.16 -40.59
C TYR A 235 51.92 -61.81 -41.93
N ARG A 236 52.52 -61.07 -42.86
CA ARG A 236 53.07 -61.63 -44.11
C ARG A 236 54.18 -62.63 -43.83
N ALA A 237 55.17 -62.26 -43.01
CA ALA A 237 56.26 -63.16 -42.63
C ALA A 237 55.76 -64.42 -41.92
N TRP A 238 54.72 -64.30 -41.08
CA TRP A 238 54.08 -65.42 -40.39
C TRP A 238 53.32 -66.33 -41.36
N ARG A 239 52.56 -65.75 -42.30
CA ARG A 239 51.79 -66.49 -43.31
C ARG A 239 52.71 -67.22 -44.29
N GLU A 240 53.81 -66.61 -44.69
CA GLU A 240 54.84 -67.24 -45.52
C GLU A 240 55.52 -68.39 -44.77
N ALA A 241 55.89 -68.19 -43.50
CA ALA A 241 56.47 -69.23 -42.64
C ALA A 241 55.51 -70.40 -42.31
N THR A 242 54.19 -70.22 -42.48
CA THR A 242 53.16 -71.24 -42.19
C THR A 242 52.59 -71.90 -43.44
N ARG A 243 52.78 -71.32 -44.64
CA ARG A 243 52.35 -71.92 -45.93
C ARG A 243 53.25 -73.07 -46.39
N ASP A 244 54.50 -73.11 -45.96
CA ASP A 244 55.42 -74.21 -46.27
C ASP A 244 55.33 -75.33 -45.23
N HIS A 245 54.39 -76.24 -45.48
CA HIS A 245 54.56 -77.66 -45.19
C HIS A 245 54.74 -78.42 -46.52
N PRO A 246 55.91 -78.36 -47.19
CA PRO A 246 56.18 -79.30 -48.27
C PRO A 246 56.60 -80.63 -47.65
N ALA A 247 55.83 -81.67 -47.97
CA ALA A 247 56.38 -83.00 -48.05
C ALA A 247 57.65 -82.96 -48.91
N ALA A 248 58.66 -83.71 -48.49
CA ALA A 248 60.00 -83.79 -49.04
C ALA A 248 60.13 -83.56 -50.56
N GLY A 249 61.02 -82.63 -50.93
CA GLY A 249 61.75 -82.67 -52.20
C GLY A 249 61.30 -81.69 -53.29
N SER A 250 61.71 -80.43 -53.19
CA SER A 250 62.13 -79.65 -54.36
C SER A 250 63.00 -78.46 -53.92
N SER A 251 64.17 -78.35 -54.53
CA SER A 251 65.10 -77.23 -54.39
C SER A 251 64.80 -76.18 -55.46
N GLU A 252 65.11 -74.92 -55.12
CA GLU A 252 65.27 -73.77 -56.02
C GLU A 252 64.01 -73.07 -56.53
N SER A 253 63.61 -72.00 -55.84
CA SER A 253 63.63 -70.65 -56.42
C SER A 253 63.27 -69.55 -55.39
N GLY A 254 64.12 -68.52 -55.31
CA GLY A 254 63.73 -67.15 -54.95
C GLY A 254 63.20 -66.84 -53.55
N PHE A 255 63.45 -67.66 -52.53
CA PHE A 255 63.03 -67.39 -51.15
C PHE A 255 64.04 -66.48 -50.44
N VAL A 256 63.62 -65.28 -50.02
CA VAL A 256 64.38 -64.51 -49.00
C VAL A 256 64.36 -65.34 -47.71
N PRO A 257 65.50 -65.60 -47.04
CA PRO A 257 65.50 -66.37 -45.81
C PRO A 257 64.58 -65.68 -44.81
N VAL A 258 63.57 -66.39 -44.32
CA VAL A 258 62.57 -65.79 -43.41
C VAL A 258 63.25 -65.20 -42.15
N GLU A 259 64.43 -65.72 -41.78
CA GLU A 259 65.33 -65.15 -40.77
C GLU A 259 65.71 -63.69 -41.01
N GLU A 260 65.94 -63.26 -42.25
CA GLU A 260 66.34 -61.89 -42.57
C GLU A 260 65.17 -60.91 -42.36
N SER A 261 63.94 -61.33 -42.70
CA SER A 261 62.70 -60.58 -42.43
C SER A 261 62.43 -60.41 -40.93
N VAL A 262 62.74 -61.41 -40.11
CA VAL A 262 62.56 -61.34 -38.63
C VAL A 262 63.65 -60.51 -37.97
N LEU A 263 64.89 -60.58 -38.46
CA LEU A 263 65.98 -59.71 -38.00
C LEU A 263 65.73 -58.25 -38.40
N GLU A 264 65.20 -57.99 -39.60
CA GLU A 264 64.77 -56.64 -40.02
C GLU A 264 63.63 -56.14 -39.13
N LEU A 265 62.60 -56.96 -38.91
CA LEU A 265 61.48 -56.65 -38.02
C LEU A 265 61.97 -56.35 -36.59
N GLY A 266 62.91 -57.15 -36.08
CA GLY A 266 63.53 -56.94 -34.76
C GLY A 266 64.35 -55.65 -34.68
N ARG A 267 65.10 -55.30 -35.73
CA ARG A 267 65.84 -54.02 -35.81
C ARG A 267 64.90 -52.83 -35.87
N MET A 268 63.82 -52.90 -36.65
CA MET A 268 62.80 -51.85 -36.73
C MET A 268 62.09 -51.66 -35.38
N LEU A 269 61.70 -52.76 -34.72
CA LEU A 269 61.08 -52.73 -33.39
C LEU A 269 62.02 -52.10 -32.35
N ARG A 270 63.32 -52.42 -32.40
CA ARG A 270 64.34 -51.82 -31.54
C ARG A 270 64.56 -50.33 -31.83
N GLY A 271 64.54 -49.92 -33.11
CA GLY A 271 64.66 -48.52 -33.52
C GLY A 271 63.48 -47.66 -33.08
N GLU A 272 62.25 -48.17 -33.28
CA GLU A 272 61.02 -47.55 -32.78
C GLU A 272 61.01 -47.46 -31.25
N TRP A 273 61.47 -48.51 -30.57
CA TRP A 273 61.60 -48.52 -29.11
C TRP A 273 62.60 -47.47 -28.60
N LEU A 274 63.81 -47.41 -29.17
CA LEU A 274 64.84 -46.42 -28.78
C LEU A 274 64.35 -44.99 -29.02
N THR A 275 63.70 -44.74 -30.15
CA THR A 275 63.15 -43.42 -30.51
C THR A 275 62.07 -43.00 -29.51
N LYS A 276 61.15 -43.90 -29.17
CA LYS A 276 60.08 -43.62 -28.21
C LYS A 276 60.60 -43.47 -26.78
N ARG A 277 61.59 -44.27 -26.37
CA ARG A 277 62.26 -44.11 -25.07
C ARG A 277 62.93 -42.74 -24.95
N LEU A 278 63.69 -42.33 -25.96
CA LEU A 278 64.35 -41.01 -25.98
C LEU A 278 63.35 -39.85 -26.02
N GLN A 279 62.20 -40.00 -26.71
CA GLN A 279 61.13 -39.01 -26.68
C GLN A 279 60.49 -38.91 -25.29
N VAL A 280 60.30 -40.03 -24.58
CA VAL A 280 59.75 -40.05 -23.21
C VAL A 280 60.76 -39.49 -22.21
N GLU A 281 62.04 -39.88 -22.28
CA GLU A 281 63.11 -39.34 -21.42
C GLU A 281 63.31 -37.84 -21.63
N ARG A 282 63.25 -37.34 -22.88
CA ARG A 282 63.28 -35.90 -23.17
C ARG A 282 62.03 -35.19 -22.65
N ALA A 283 60.83 -35.75 -22.86
CA ALA A 283 59.59 -35.15 -22.38
C ALA A 283 59.50 -35.09 -20.85
N VAL A 284 60.03 -36.09 -20.13
CA VAL A 284 60.13 -36.11 -18.66
C VAL A 284 61.14 -35.08 -18.16
N ARG A 285 62.27 -34.90 -18.86
CA ARG A 285 63.30 -33.90 -18.50
C ARG A 285 62.89 -32.46 -18.82
N SER A 286 62.08 -32.24 -19.86
CA SER A 286 61.59 -30.91 -20.28
C SER A 286 60.21 -30.55 -19.71
N ALA A 287 59.66 -31.38 -18.80
CA ALA A 287 58.31 -31.21 -18.30
C ALA A 287 58.17 -30.00 -17.36
N SER A 288 57.24 -29.13 -17.75
CA SER A 288 56.60 -28.04 -16.99
C SER A 288 56.38 -28.33 -15.49
N GLU A 289 56.23 -27.26 -14.68
CA GLU A 289 55.71 -27.32 -13.30
C GLU A 289 54.29 -27.93 -13.22
N ASP A 290 53.61 -28.15 -14.36
CA ASP A 290 52.29 -28.76 -14.43
C ASP A 290 52.29 -30.25 -14.01
N ILE A 291 51.76 -30.45 -12.82
CA ILE A 291 51.52 -31.73 -12.15
C ILE A 291 50.78 -32.76 -13.01
N ARG A 292 49.80 -32.37 -13.85
CA ARG A 292 49.02 -33.30 -14.69
C ARG A 292 49.88 -33.87 -15.81
N VAL A 293 50.74 -33.03 -16.38
CA VAL A 293 51.71 -33.41 -17.41
C VAL A 293 52.74 -34.38 -16.80
N ARG A 294 53.22 -34.10 -15.59
CA ARG A 294 54.19 -34.95 -14.89
C ARG A 294 53.63 -36.31 -14.48
N ARG A 295 52.37 -36.37 -14.01
CA ARG A 295 51.65 -37.64 -13.73
C ARG A 295 51.51 -38.50 -14.99
N ALA A 296 51.08 -37.90 -16.10
CA ALA A 296 50.92 -38.61 -17.37
C ALA A 296 52.25 -39.20 -17.87
N GLN A 297 53.35 -38.45 -17.69
CA GLN A 297 54.69 -38.88 -18.06
C GLN A 297 55.25 -39.98 -17.15
N LEU A 298 55.08 -39.90 -15.83
CA LEU A 298 55.49 -40.95 -14.89
C LEU A 298 54.71 -42.26 -15.12
N ARG A 299 53.39 -42.18 -15.36
CA ARG A 299 52.57 -43.36 -15.75
C ARG A 299 52.97 -43.96 -17.09
N ARG A 300 53.48 -43.13 -18.00
CA ARG A 300 54.00 -43.59 -19.30
C ARG A 300 55.37 -44.26 -19.12
N ALA A 301 56.24 -43.71 -18.28
CA ALA A 301 57.54 -44.28 -17.94
C ALA A 301 57.40 -45.60 -17.15
N ASP A 302 56.50 -45.68 -16.18
CA ASP A 302 56.23 -46.90 -15.41
C ASP A 302 55.61 -48.02 -16.27
N ARG A 303 54.70 -47.68 -17.19
CA ARG A 303 54.21 -48.65 -18.18
C ARG A 303 55.32 -49.18 -19.08
N LEU A 304 56.21 -48.30 -19.56
CA LEU A 304 57.37 -48.69 -20.36
C LEU A 304 58.40 -49.52 -19.56
N ALA A 305 58.56 -49.25 -18.26
CA ALA A 305 59.48 -49.96 -17.36
C ALA A 305 58.95 -51.33 -16.93
N ARG A 306 57.63 -51.50 -16.75
CA ARG A 306 57.01 -52.78 -16.37
C ARG A 306 56.85 -53.76 -17.54
N THR A 307 56.96 -53.29 -18.78
CA THR A 307 56.88 -54.14 -19.99
C THR A 307 58.23 -54.71 -20.45
N LEU A 308 59.26 -54.75 -19.59
CA LEU A 308 60.60 -55.17 -19.97
C LEU A 308 61.19 -56.20 -19.00
N HIS A 309 61.37 -57.44 -19.48
CA HIS A 309 62.58 -58.22 -19.21
C HIS A 309 62.85 -59.17 -20.38
N PRO A 310 64.10 -59.29 -20.82
CA PRO A 310 64.70 -60.62 -20.82
C PRO A 310 66.13 -60.52 -20.27
N CYS A 311 66.33 -61.09 -19.09
CA CYS A 311 67.56 -61.24 -18.28
C CYS A 311 68.87 -60.85 -19.01
N ASP A 312 69.65 -59.82 -18.69
CA ASP A 312 69.99 -59.08 -17.48
C ASP A 312 70.51 -57.68 -17.95
N ALA A 313 70.34 -56.58 -17.20
CA ALA A 313 71.41 -55.93 -16.43
C ALA A 313 72.71 -55.63 -17.24
N VAL A 314 73.42 -54.50 -17.20
CA VAL A 314 73.65 -53.47 -16.19
C VAL A 314 74.53 -52.41 -16.86
N LYS A 315 74.17 -51.13 -16.71
CA LYS A 315 75.03 -50.00 -16.32
C LYS A 315 74.29 -48.69 -16.60
N LEU A 316 74.43 -47.76 -15.64
CA LEU A 316 73.96 -46.36 -15.59
C LEU A 316 72.60 -46.21 -14.87
N ALA A 317 72.56 -46.22 -13.53
CA ALA A 317 72.99 -45.18 -12.58
C ALA A 317 71.97 -44.04 -12.40
N GLY A 318 71.28 -44.01 -11.27
CA GLY A 318 70.98 -42.74 -10.59
C GLY A 318 69.71 -42.59 -9.75
N ASP A 319 68.72 -43.48 -9.85
CA ASP A 319 67.61 -43.55 -8.88
C ASP A 319 66.81 -44.85 -9.11
N ASP A 320 66.95 -45.82 -8.20
CA ASP A 320 66.83 -47.24 -8.55
C ASP A 320 65.42 -47.84 -8.50
N ARG A 321 64.35 -47.06 -8.22
CA ARG A 321 63.00 -47.65 -8.06
C ARG A 321 61.86 -46.71 -8.54
N PRO A 322 61.50 -46.72 -9.84
CA PRO A 322 60.39 -45.91 -10.38
C PRO A 322 59.02 -46.35 -9.83
N THR A 323 58.85 -47.61 -9.44
CA THR A 323 57.56 -48.14 -8.97
C THR A 323 57.16 -47.62 -7.58
N PRO A 324 58.01 -47.66 -6.53
CA PRO A 324 57.74 -46.98 -5.26
C PRO A 324 57.66 -45.46 -5.39
N ALA A 325 58.47 -44.85 -6.27
CA ALA A 325 58.38 -43.42 -6.54
C ALA A 325 57.04 -43.04 -7.19
N LEU A 326 56.54 -43.84 -8.14
CA LEU A 326 55.19 -43.67 -8.70
C LEU A 326 54.11 -43.92 -7.64
N ALA A 327 54.23 -44.97 -6.83
CA ALA A 327 53.25 -45.27 -5.78
C ALA A 327 53.17 -44.12 -4.75
N ALA A 328 54.32 -43.62 -4.27
CA ALA A 328 54.38 -42.47 -3.38
C ALA A 328 53.83 -41.20 -4.07
N PHE A 329 54.12 -41.01 -5.36
CA PHE A 329 53.61 -39.88 -6.14
C PHE A 329 52.08 -39.95 -6.33
N GLU A 330 51.52 -41.10 -6.68
CA GLU A 330 50.08 -41.32 -6.87
C GLU A 330 49.32 -41.29 -5.55
N GLN A 331 49.89 -41.84 -4.49
CA GLN A 331 49.31 -41.78 -3.14
C GLN A 331 49.34 -40.35 -2.61
N SER A 332 50.44 -39.60 -2.81
CA SER A 332 50.50 -38.18 -2.48
C SER A 332 49.46 -37.38 -3.28
N GLU A 333 49.28 -37.70 -4.57
CA GLU A 333 48.25 -37.07 -5.39
C GLU A 333 46.85 -37.37 -4.91
N LEU A 334 46.53 -38.63 -4.58
CA LEU A 334 45.22 -39.01 -4.05
C LEU A 334 44.94 -38.32 -2.72
N LEU A 335 45.92 -38.28 -1.81
CA LEU A 335 45.80 -37.59 -0.53
C LEU A 335 45.62 -36.09 -0.70
N LEU A 336 46.33 -35.46 -1.64
CA LEU A 336 46.16 -34.03 -1.93
C LEU A 336 44.84 -33.73 -2.65
N LEU A 337 44.39 -34.59 -3.56
CA LEU A 337 43.07 -34.48 -4.19
C LEU A 337 41.96 -34.69 -3.17
N GLN A 338 42.15 -35.59 -2.22
CA GLN A 338 41.19 -35.85 -1.14
C GLN A 338 41.18 -34.69 -0.14
N ALA A 339 42.34 -34.14 0.23
CA ALA A 339 42.46 -32.92 1.03
C ALA A 339 41.80 -31.73 0.33
N GLU A 340 42.07 -31.55 -0.96
CA GLU A 340 41.44 -30.52 -1.77
C GLU A 340 39.94 -30.72 -1.85
N ARG A 341 39.45 -31.94 -2.04
CA ARG A 341 38.02 -32.24 -2.04
C ARG A 341 37.39 -32.00 -0.68
N TYR A 342 38.07 -32.35 0.41
CA TYR A 342 37.56 -32.06 1.75
C TYR A 342 37.43 -30.57 2.00
N LEU A 343 38.43 -29.80 1.55
CA LEU A 343 38.32 -28.36 1.49
C LEU A 343 37.13 -28.00 0.56
N ASP A 344 37.09 -28.43 -0.67
CA ASP A 344 36.10 -27.92 -1.62
C ASP A 344 34.69 -28.44 -1.45
N ASP A 345 34.40 -29.41 -0.59
CA ASP A 345 33.06 -29.97 -0.40
C ASP A 345 32.50 -29.75 1.02
N PHE A 346 33.34 -29.58 2.03
CA PHE A 346 32.92 -29.61 3.44
C PHE A 346 33.37 -28.39 4.25
N TRP A 347 32.59 -28.06 5.29
CA TRP A 347 32.91 -26.98 6.23
C TRP A 347 32.63 -27.31 7.72
N ALA A 348 32.24 -28.55 8.03
CA ALA A 348 32.00 -28.99 9.41
C ALA A 348 33.30 -29.30 10.18
N ASP A 349 33.29 -29.25 11.51
CA ASP A 349 34.52 -29.32 12.33
C ASP A 349 35.46 -30.50 12.00
N TRP A 350 34.93 -31.63 11.53
CA TRP A 350 35.72 -32.81 11.17
C TRP A 350 36.60 -32.66 9.91
N TYR A 351 36.25 -31.80 8.94
CA TYR A 351 37.00 -31.75 7.66
C TYR A 351 38.42 -31.23 7.89
N GLN A 352 38.60 -30.34 8.87
CA GLN A 352 39.91 -29.76 9.16
C GLN A 352 40.89 -30.85 9.58
N THR A 353 40.47 -31.71 10.51
CA THR A 353 41.23 -32.87 10.95
C THR A 353 41.55 -33.79 9.78
N ALA A 354 40.56 -34.11 8.94
CA ALA A 354 40.75 -34.98 7.77
C ALA A 354 41.76 -34.41 6.76
N VAL A 355 41.74 -33.08 6.53
CA VAL A 355 42.71 -32.40 5.66
C VAL A 355 44.11 -32.42 6.29
N GLU A 356 44.25 -32.13 7.59
CA GLU A 356 45.55 -32.17 8.27
C GLU A 356 46.17 -33.56 8.25
N GLU A 357 45.37 -34.60 8.45
CA GLU A 357 45.82 -35.99 8.32
C GLU A 357 46.31 -36.30 6.90
N CYS A 358 45.57 -35.86 5.86
CA CYS A 358 46.00 -36.02 4.48
C CYS A 358 47.33 -35.29 4.19
N LEU A 359 47.47 -34.03 4.63
CA LEU A 359 48.69 -33.24 4.41
C LEU A 359 49.88 -33.82 5.18
N THR A 360 49.66 -34.30 6.41
CA THR A 360 50.68 -34.98 7.22
C THR A 360 51.12 -36.30 6.58
N ALA A 361 50.17 -37.05 6.01
CA ALA A 361 50.47 -38.28 5.28
C ALA A 361 51.30 -38.00 4.01
N VAL A 362 51.05 -36.90 3.29
CA VAL A 362 51.86 -36.47 2.14
C VAL A 362 53.30 -36.13 2.54
N ASP A 363 53.51 -35.48 3.69
CA ASP A 363 54.87 -35.17 4.18
C ASP A 363 55.67 -36.44 4.49
N ARG A 364 55.01 -37.48 5.02
CA ARG A 364 55.64 -38.79 5.27
C ARG A 364 56.07 -39.50 3.99
N LEU A 365 55.41 -39.25 2.86
CA LEU A 365 55.74 -39.83 1.55
C LEU A 365 56.93 -39.15 0.87
N GLN A 366 57.41 -38.01 1.39
CA GLN A 366 58.62 -37.30 0.96
C GLN A 366 58.70 -37.02 -0.56
N VAL A 367 57.59 -36.68 -1.22
CA VAL A 367 57.55 -36.37 -2.67
C VAL A 367 57.71 -34.87 -2.92
N PRO A 368 58.89 -34.35 -3.32
CA PRO A 368 59.16 -32.91 -3.35
C PRO A 368 58.28 -32.12 -4.32
N GLN A 369 57.85 -32.77 -5.41
CA GLN A 369 57.01 -32.17 -6.47
C GLN A 369 55.64 -31.72 -5.94
N TRP A 370 55.17 -32.35 -4.87
CA TRP A 370 53.88 -32.06 -4.25
C TRP A 370 53.97 -31.01 -3.13
N GLN A 371 55.17 -30.60 -2.72
CA GLN A 371 55.36 -29.68 -1.59
C GLN A 371 54.81 -28.27 -1.84
N LYS A 372 54.80 -27.81 -3.10
CA LYS A 372 54.15 -26.52 -3.48
C LYS A 372 52.63 -26.62 -3.28
N ARG A 373 52.00 -27.67 -3.82
CA ARG A 373 50.55 -27.91 -3.70
C ARG A 373 50.12 -28.20 -2.27
N ARG A 374 50.93 -28.96 -1.51
CA ARG A 374 50.73 -29.19 -0.07
C ARG A 374 50.74 -27.88 0.71
N ARG A 375 51.73 -27.00 0.48
CA ARG A 375 51.79 -25.67 1.11
C ARG A 375 50.60 -24.80 0.72
N GLU A 376 50.15 -24.85 -0.53
CA GLU A 376 48.94 -24.16 -0.98
C GLU A 376 47.69 -24.66 -0.26
N LEU A 377 47.48 -25.98 -0.14
CA LEU A 377 46.35 -26.56 0.58
C LEU A 377 46.43 -26.30 2.09
N ALA A 378 47.62 -26.32 2.69
CA ALA A 378 47.83 -25.94 4.08
C ALA A 378 47.50 -24.46 4.32
N SER A 379 47.90 -23.58 3.40
CA SER A 379 47.55 -22.16 3.41
C SER A 379 46.04 -21.95 3.27
N ARG A 380 45.38 -22.68 2.34
CA ARG A 380 43.91 -22.68 2.19
C ARG A 380 43.23 -23.15 3.48
N LEU A 381 43.72 -24.22 4.10
CA LEU A 381 43.17 -24.70 5.38
C LEU A 381 43.32 -23.63 6.49
N ALA A 382 44.47 -22.96 6.57
CA ALA A 382 44.71 -21.90 7.54
C ALA A 382 43.77 -20.70 7.33
N GLY A 383 43.59 -20.24 6.09
CA GLY A 383 42.64 -19.16 5.76
C GLY A 383 41.20 -19.54 6.10
N ARG A 384 40.81 -20.78 5.84
CA ARG A 384 39.46 -21.28 6.13
C ARG A 384 39.13 -21.40 7.61
N ARG A 385 40.13 -21.61 8.47
CA ARG A 385 39.94 -21.59 9.94
C ARG A 385 39.51 -20.22 10.44
N THR A 386 39.93 -19.16 9.75
CA THR A 386 39.65 -17.78 10.12
C THR A 386 38.55 -17.13 9.27
N ALA A 387 38.18 -17.74 8.15
CA ALA A 387 37.20 -17.21 7.21
C ALA A 387 35.82 -17.02 7.86
N LYS A 388 35.26 -15.83 7.66
CA LYS A 388 33.94 -15.44 8.18
C LYS A 388 32.99 -15.11 7.04
N VAL A 389 31.71 -15.19 7.34
CA VAL A 389 30.65 -14.66 6.48
C VAL A 389 30.00 -13.52 7.24
N ASP A 390 30.21 -12.30 6.77
CA ASP A 390 29.55 -11.13 7.33
C ASP A 390 28.20 -10.93 6.65
N VAL A 391 27.16 -10.77 7.45
CA VAL A 391 25.80 -10.49 6.96
C VAL A 391 25.39 -9.10 7.39
N GLN A 392 25.04 -8.27 6.42
CA GLN A 392 24.62 -6.89 6.65
C GLN A 392 23.22 -6.69 6.07
N GLY A 393 22.28 -6.26 6.90
CA GLY A 393 20.96 -5.83 6.48
C GLY A 393 20.70 -4.37 6.85
N GLY A 394 20.04 -3.64 5.95
CA GLY A 394 19.57 -2.29 6.24
C GLY A 394 18.31 -2.31 7.11
N PRO A 395 17.96 -1.18 7.76
CA PRO A 395 16.68 -1.05 8.45
C PRO A 395 15.52 -1.17 7.44
N VAL A 396 14.52 -1.97 7.79
CA VAL A 396 13.32 -2.21 6.98
C VAL A 396 12.14 -1.56 7.66
N ARG A 397 11.62 -0.50 7.04
CA ARG A 397 10.43 0.20 7.52
C ARG A 397 9.23 -0.22 6.69
N PHE A 398 8.21 -0.76 7.34
CA PHE A 398 6.96 -1.07 6.65
C PHE A 398 6.22 0.20 6.24
N GLY A 399 6.25 1.22 7.08
CA GLY A 399 5.49 2.41 6.83
C GLY A 399 3.97 2.16 6.82
N THR A 400 3.29 2.76 5.84
CA THR A 400 1.89 2.44 5.48
C THR A 400 1.70 1.12 4.74
N LYS A 401 2.77 0.50 4.22
CA LYS A 401 2.66 -0.69 3.36
C LYS A 401 2.34 -1.95 4.18
N GLN A 402 1.57 -2.85 3.57
CA GLN A 402 1.30 -4.19 4.11
C GLN A 402 2.42 -5.20 3.79
N ARG A 403 3.22 -4.91 2.75
CA ARG A 403 4.33 -5.73 2.28
C ARG A 403 5.58 -4.89 2.03
N VAL A 404 6.74 -5.40 2.44
CA VAL A 404 8.05 -4.80 2.16
C VAL A 404 9.10 -5.90 1.93
N GLU A 405 10.17 -5.55 1.22
CA GLU A 405 11.30 -6.45 0.98
C GLU A 405 12.45 -6.09 1.94
N ALA A 406 12.90 -7.07 2.72
CA ALA A 406 14.14 -6.99 3.48
C ALA A 406 15.28 -7.56 2.64
N ARG A 407 16.34 -6.77 2.41
CA ARG A 407 17.53 -7.22 1.68
C ARG A 407 18.68 -7.47 2.63
N LEU A 408 19.28 -8.64 2.51
CA LEU A 408 20.54 -9.00 3.17
C LEU A 408 21.66 -9.01 2.14
N ASN A 409 22.76 -8.33 2.46
CA ASN A 409 24.02 -8.46 1.76
C ASN A 409 24.88 -9.46 2.52
N VAL A 410 25.39 -10.47 1.82
CA VAL A 410 26.29 -11.46 2.39
C VAL A 410 27.67 -11.22 1.80
N VAL A 411 28.63 -10.90 2.67
CA VAL A 411 30.02 -10.63 2.31
C VAL A 411 30.84 -11.85 2.73
N PRO A 412 31.10 -12.79 1.80
CA PRO A 412 32.01 -13.89 2.08
C PRO A 412 33.45 -13.38 2.11
N ASP A 413 34.24 -13.86 3.07
CA ASP A 413 35.69 -13.75 3.03
C ASP A 413 36.29 -14.44 1.79
N GLY A 414 37.47 -13.99 1.35
CA GLY A 414 38.12 -14.45 0.11
C GLY A 414 38.46 -15.95 0.10
N ASP A 415 38.59 -16.55 1.30
CA ASP A 415 38.94 -17.96 1.48
C ASP A 415 37.72 -18.91 1.42
N LEU A 416 36.51 -18.40 1.21
CA LEU A 416 35.31 -19.21 1.03
C LEU A 416 35.22 -19.83 -0.39
N PRO A 417 35.01 -21.15 -0.50
CA PRO A 417 34.88 -21.83 -1.78
C PRO A 417 33.54 -21.51 -2.43
N LYS A 418 33.49 -21.72 -3.74
CA LYS A 418 32.28 -21.49 -4.52
C LYS A 418 31.20 -22.51 -4.17
N GLY A 419 29.97 -22.05 -3.96
CA GLY A 419 28.84 -22.97 -3.75
C GLY A 419 27.53 -22.28 -3.38
N LEU A 420 26.55 -23.07 -2.96
CA LEU A 420 25.21 -22.61 -2.59
C LEU A 420 25.08 -22.55 -1.06
N ALA A 421 24.76 -21.38 -0.52
CA ALA A 421 24.38 -21.17 0.87
C ALA A 421 22.86 -21.07 1.00
N ALA A 422 22.33 -21.58 2.11
CA ALA A 422 20.95 -21.32 2.52
C ALA A 422 20.95 -20.16 3.53
N VAL A 423 20.17 -19.12 3.26
CA VAL A 423 20.04 -17.92 4.09
C VAL A 423 18.59 -17.79 4.56
N TRP A 424 18.37 -17.56 5.84
CA TRP A 424 17.04 -17.26 6.37
C TRP A 424 17.09 -16.23 7.49
N LEU A 425 15.94 -15.60 7.72
CA LEU A 425 15.72 -14.70 8.84
C LEU A 425 14.98 -15.45 9.94
N ASN A 426 15.37 -15.22 11.19
CA ASN A 426 14.70 -15.70 12.38
C ASN A 426 14.36 -14.51 13.30
N TRP A 427 13.19 -14.51 13.92
CA TRP A 427 12.76 -13.48 14.86
C TRP A 427 11.68 -14.03 15.78
N ASP A 428 11.38 -13.30 16.86
CA ASP A 428 10.36 -13.70 17.83
C ASP A 428 8.95 -13.72 17.21
N THR A 429 8.23 -14.82 17.40
CA THR A 429 6.96 -15.12 16.73
C THR A 429 5.80 -14.21 17.14
N ASP A 430 5.92 -13.44 18.22
CA ASP A 430 4.85 -12.57 18.74
C ASP A 430 4.87 -11.12 18.17
N THR A 431 5.43 -10.95 16.97
CA THR A 431 5.66 -9.61 16.36
C THR A 431 4.59 -9.15 15.37
N GLY A 432 3.60 -10.00 15.06
CA GLY A 432 2.49 -9.68 14.13
C GLY A 432 2.90 -9.57 12.65
N VAL A 433 4.16 -9.84 12.31
CA VAL A 433 4.75 -9.87 10.96
C VAL A 433 5.16 -11.30 10.61
N VAL A 434 4.85 -11.75 9.39
CA VAL A 434 5.26 -13.07 8.88
C VAL A 434 6.05 -12.96 7.58
N LEU A 435 6.90 -13.95 7.33
CA LEU A 435 7.46 -14.21 6.01
C LEU A 435 6.35 -14.69 5.08
N GLU A 436 6.24 -14.09 3.91
CA GLU A 436 5.22 -14.49 2.92
C GLU A 436 5.57 -15.82 2.25
N HIS A 437 6.87 -16.13 2.12
CA HIS A 437 7.35 -17.40 1.60
C HIS A 437 8.14 -18.14 2.70
N ALA A 438 7.82 -19.42 2.89
CA ALA A 438 8.43 -20.27 3.91
C ALA A 438 9.94 -20.40 3.71
N GLY A 439 10.68 -20.12 4.79
CA GLY A 439 11.93 -20.76 5.20
C GLY A 439 13.01 -21.00 4.14
N ARG A 440 14.06 -20.18 4.19
CA ARG A 440 15.36 -20.37 3.52
C ARG A 440 15.37 -20.04 2.01
N ARG A 441 16.20 -19.05 1.67
CA ARG A 441 16.53 -18.65 0.31
C ARG A 441 17.92 -19.16 -0.04
N SER A 442 18.14 -19.55 -1.30
CA SER A 442 19.45 -19.94 -1.78
C SER A 442 20.25 -18.72 -2.26
N LEU A 443 21.54 -18.69 -1.93
CA LEU A 443 22.48 -17.65 -2.34
C LEU A 443 23.78 -18.30 -2.83
N ARG A 444 24.32 -17.83 -3.96
CA ARG A 444 25.60 -18.32 -4.49
C ARG A 444 26.76 -17.54 -3.86
N LEU A 445 27.67 -18.22 -3.16
CA LEU A 445 28.88 -17.64 -2.59
C LEU A 445 30.11 -17.96 -3.45
N GLY A 446 31.08 -17.04 -3.52
CA GLY A 446 32.35 -17.22 -4.24
C GLY A 446 32.27 -17.08 -5.77
N PHE A 447 31.11 -16.78 -6.33
CA PHE A 447 30.97 -16.46 -7.76
C PHE A 447 31.20 -14.96 -7.94
N ALA A 448 32.21 -14.60 -8.74
CA ALA A 448 32.36 -13.22 -9.19
C ALA A 448 31.21 -12.93 -10.16
N ASP A 449 30.26 -12.10 -9.74
CA ASP A 449 29.26 -11.57 -10.64
C ASP A 449 29.96 -10.54 -11.54
N SER A 450 29.71 -10.56 -12.84
CA SER A 450 30.37 -9.68 -13.82
C SER A 450 30.12 -8.19 -13.58
N SER A 451 29.20 -7.87 -12.67
CA SER A 451 28.77 -6.54 -12.24
C SER A 451 29.56 -5.97 -11.04
N GLY A 452 30.37 -6.78 -10.34
CA GLY A 452 30.99 -6.39 -9.06
C GLY A 452 29.99 -6.18 -7.91
N ALA A 453 28.71 -6.52 -8.11
CA ALA A 453 27.67 -6.39 -7.09
C ALA A 453 27.85 -7.44 -5.98
N ARG A 454 27.67 -7.03 -4.73
CA ARG A 454 27.73 -7.93 -3.58
C ARG A 454 26.57 -8.94 -3.64
N PRO A 455 26.77 -10.22 -3.27
CA PRO A 455 25.70 -11.20 -3.21
C PRO A 455 24.61 -10.71 -2.25
N SER A 456 23.37 -10.60 -2.75
CA SER A 456 22.24 -10.14 -1.94
C SER A 456 21.04 -11.06 -2.08
N VAL A 457 20.21 -11.12 -1.04
CA VAL A 457 19.00 -11.93 -1.01
C VAL A 457 17.83 -11.15 -0.43
N GLY A 458 16.68 -11.23 -1.10
CA GLY A 458 15.44 -10.55 -0.73
C GLY A 458 14.44 -11.45 -0.01
N PHE A 459 13.91 -10.96 1.10
CA PHE A 459 12.83 -11.58 1.86
C PHE A 459 11.57 -10.69 1.82
N ALA A 460 10.47 -11.23 1.30
CA ALA A 460 9.18 -10.56 1.34
C ALA A 460 8.53 -10.73 2.72
N LEU A 461 8.25 -9.61 3.38
CA LEU A 461 7.62 -9.54 4.69
C LEU A 461 6.18 -9.03 4.56
N ARG A 462 5.24 -9.59 5.34
CA ARG A 462 3.82 -9.20 5.35
C ARG A 462 3.29 -9.01 6.78
N LYS A 463 2.49 -7.97 7.02
CA LYS A 463 1.75 -7.79 8.29
C LYS A 463 0.52 -8.72 8.32
N VAL A 464 0.24 -9.42 9.42
CA VAL A 464 -0.89 -10.38 9.49
C VAL A 464 -1.86 -10.09 10.64
N ARG A 465 -1.35 -9.78 11.84
CA ARG A 465 -2.16 -9.41 13.01
C ARG A 465 -1.49 -8.23 13.70
N PHE A 466 -1.59 -7.06 13.07
CA PHE A 466 -1.00 -5.85 13.61
C PHE A 466 -2.10 -4.99 14.21
N ASP A 467 -2.14 -4.91 15.54
CA ASP A 467 -2.95 -3.93 16.26
C ASP A 467 -2.20 -2.59 16.26
N PRO A 468 -2.68 -1.56 15.53
CA PRO A 468 -2.02 -0.25 15.48
C PRO A 468 -1.88 0.41 16.85
N SER A 469 -2.76 0.05 17.80
CA SER A 469 -2.77 0.64 19.15
C SER A 469 -1.70 0.06 20.09
N ARG A 470 -1.16 -1.12 19.77
CA ARG A 470 -0.13 -1.82 20.57
C ARG A 470 1.26 -1.83 19.91
N CYS A 471 1.50 -0.87 19.01
CA CYS A 471 2.71 -0.76 18.19
C CYS A 471 4.00 -1.15 18.96
N PRO A 472 4.56 -2.36 18.74
CA PRO A 472 5.72 -2.79 19.50
C PRO A 472 6.95 -2.00 19.04
N PHE A 473 7.87 -1.77 19.98
CA PHE A 473 9.18 -1.21 19.71
C PHE A 473 9.84 -1.95 18.54
N THR A 474 10.68 -1.24 17.79
CA THR A 474 11.42 -1.84 16.66
C THR A 474 12.01 -3.18 17.07
N PHE A 475 11.73 -4.23 16.31
CA PHE A 475 12.30 -5.54 16.60
C PHE A 475 13.38 -5.85 15.57
N GLU A 476 14.20 -6.83 15.89
CA GLU A 476 15.40 -7.13 15.13
C GLU A 476 15.39 -8.62 14.79
N ALA A 477 15.69 -8.91 13.53
CA ALA A 477 15.75 -10.25 12.98
C ALA A 477 17.21 -10.72 12.81
N ASP A 478 17.44 -11.96 13.20
CA ASP A 478 18.71 -12.66 13.09
C ASP A 478 18.82 -13.31 11.71
N ALA A 479 19.88 -12.97 10.98
CA ALA A 479 20.18 -13.66 9.73
C ALA A 479 21.07 -14.86 10.00
N HIS A 480 20.65 -16.01 9.48
CA HIS A 480 21.43 -17.24 9.55
C HIS A 480 21.90 -17.63 8.16
N VAL A 481 23.16 -18.05 8.07
CA VAL A 481 23.76 -18.62 6.87
C VAL A 481 24.20 -20.04 7.18
N LEU A 482 23.69 -20.99 6.40
CA LEU A 482 24.14 -22.37 6.38
C LEU A 482 24.83 -22.64 5.05
N PHE A 483 26.11 -22.97 5.10
CA PHE A 483 26.89 -23.31 3.92
C PHE A 483 27.74 -24.55 4.22
N ARG A 484 27.50 -25.62 3.46
CA ARG A 484 28.24 -26.91 3.53
C ARG A 484 28.35 -27.51 4.94
N GLY A 485 27.23 -27.48 5.66
CA GLY A 485 27.12 -28.06 7.01
C GLY A 485 27.63 -27.16 8.14
N HIS A 486 28.23 -26.01 7.83
CA HIS A 486 28.59 -25.01 8.84
C HIS A 486 27.54 -23.91 8.89
N SER A 487 27.13 -23.58 10.11
CA SER A 487 26.26 -22.44 10.38
C SER A 487 27.09 -21.35 11.01
N TRP A 488 27.09 -20.15 10.40
CA TRP A 488 27.57 -18.96 11.06
C TRP A 488 26.40 -18.38 11.85
N PRO A 489 26.36 -18.53 13.20
CA PRO A 489 25.43 -17.76 13.99
C PRO A 489 25.78 -16.27 13.86
N PRO A 490 24.80 -15.37 13.97
CA PRO A 490 25.10 -13.94 14.06
C PRO A 490 26.10 -13.70 15.22
N PRO A 491 27.12 -12.82 15.05
CA PRO A 491 28.02 -12.50 16.14
C PRO A 491 27.21 -12.02 17.35
N LYS A 492 27.62 -12.41 18.57
CA LYS A 492 26.91 -12.04 19.81
C LYS A 492 26.71 -10.52 19.86
N GLY A 493 25.46 -10.07 19.85
CA GLY A 493 25.07 -8.65 19.95
C GLY A 493 24.83 -7.93 18.63
N THR A 494 25.09 -8.55 17.46
CA THR A 494 24.80 -7.96 16.15
C THR A 494 23.61 -8.67 15.50
N LYS A 495 22.47 -7.98 15.45
CA LYS A 495 21.30 -8.44 14.70
C LYS A 495 21.32 -7.84 13.30
N ALA A 496 20.95 -8.65 12.30
CA ALA A 496 21.24 -8.36 10.91
C ALA A 496 20.22 -7.40 10.27
N VAL A 497 18.96 -7.40 10.71
CA VAL A 497 17.91 -6.54 10.14
C VAL A 497 17.06 -5.93 11.25
N ARG A 498 17.00 -4.61 11.29
CA ARG A 498 16.07 -3.88 12.15
C ARG A 498 14.76 -3.67 11.42
N ILE A 499 13.67 -4.27 11.90
CA ILE A 499 12.34 -4.22 11.28
C ILE A 499 11.45 -3.29 12.09
N GLU A 500 10.96 -2.25 11.45
CA GLU A 500 10.02 -1.28 12.02
C GLU A 500 8.62 -1.54 11.41
N PRO A 501 7.77 -2.33 12.09
CA PRO A 501 6.43 -2.65 11.61
C PRO A 501 5.45 -1.49 11.80
N CYS A 502 5.82 -0.57 12.71
CA CYS A 502 5.02 0.59 13.07
C CYS A 502 4.83 1.53 11.91
N ARG A 503 3.62 2.07 11.83
CA ARG A 503 3.31 3.15 10.91
C ARG A 503 3.96 4.42 11.47
N PRO A 504 4.70 5.20 10.66
CA PRO A 504 5.23 6.48 11.11
C PRO A 504 4.11 7.39 11.58
N LYS A 505 4.38 8.15 12.65
CA LYS A 505 3.42 9.11 13.18
C LYS A 505 3.17 10.18 12.12
N GLY A 506 1.89 10.39 11.79
CA GLY A 506 1.44 11.46 10.91
C GLY A 506 0.71 12.54 11.68
N THR A 507 0.61 13.72 11.09
CA THR A 507 -0.21 14.82 11.60
C THR A 507 -1.66 14.58 11.20
N VAL A 508 -2.54 14.41 12.18
CA VAL A 508 -3.97 14.14 11.94
C VAL A 508 -4.78 15.43 12.07
N LEU A 509 -5.58 15.74 11.06
CA LEU A 509 -6.65 16.74 11.15
C LEU A 509 -8.00 16.05 10.94
N ALA A 510 -8.84 16.06 11.97
CA ALA A 510 -10.23 15.60 11.88
C ALA A 510 -11.18 16.80 11.79
N TYR A 511 -12.19 16.70 10.92
CA TYR A 511 -13.27 17.66 10.80
C TYR A 511 -14.61 16.96 11.08
N ARG A 512 -15.35 17.49 12.05
CA ARG A 512 -16.70 17.03 12.41
C ARG A 512 -17.70 18.10 11.99
N ALA A 513 -18.27 17.90 10.81
CA ALA A 513 -19.31 18.75 10.26
C ALA A 513 -20.63 18.61 11.04
N LEU A 514 -21.39 19.70 11.14
CA LEU A 514 -22.74 19.67 11.71
C LEU A 514 -23.75 19.28 10.63
N ASN A 515 -24.42 18.14 10.80
CA ASN A 515 -25.42 17.63 9.86
C ASN A 515 -26.83 17.74 10.43
N VAL A 516 -27.28 18.97 10.69
CA VAL A 516 -28.62 19.27 11.20
C VAL A 516 -29.39 20.07 10.14
N PRO A 517 -30.43 19.51 9.49
CA PRO A 517 -31.10 20.12 8.33
C PRO A 517 -32.13 21.21 8.72
N TYR A 518 -32.07 21.70 9.95
CA TYR A 518 -32.98 22.70 10.50
C TYR A 518 -32.22 23.62 11.44
N GLY A 519 -32.70 24.84 11.60
CA GLY A 519 -32.23 25.77 12.63
C GLY A 519 -33.38 26.28 13.49
N ALA A 520 -33.07 27.30 14.28
CA ALA A 520 -34.05 27.93 15.14
C ALA A 520 -33.81 29.44 15.24
N VAL A 521 -34.87 30.16 15.60
CA VAL A 521 -34.83 31.60 15.91
C VAL A 521 -35.43 31.83 17.28
N ARG A 522 -34.76 32.60 18.12
CA ARG A 522 -35.27 33.05 19.41
C ARG A 522 -35.18 34.56 19.47
N VAL A 523 -36.27 35.24 19.82
CA VAL A 523 -36.26 36.69 20.08
C VAL A 523 -36.50 36.91 21.57
N ALA A 524 -35.49 37.41 22.28
CA ALA A 524 -35.58 37.84 23.67
C ALA A 524 -35.77 39.36 23.75
N GLY A 525 -36.12 39.87 24.93
CA GLY A 525 -36.36 41.30 25.17
C GLY A 525 -37.78 41.59 25.65
N LEU A 526 -38.16 42.86 25.67
CA LEU A 526 -39.45 43.33 26.17
C LEU A 526 -40.23 44.05 25.06
N ASP A 527 -41.55 43.83 25.01
CA ASP A 527 -42.46 44.68 24.24
C ASP A 527 -42.60 46.02 24.96
N LEU A 528 -41.91 47.04 24.47
CA LEU A 528 -41.84 48.37 25.08
C LEU A 528 -42.93 49.33 24.57
N ARG A 529 -43.95 48.84 23.86
CA ARG A 529 -45.07 49.67 23.41
C ARG A 529 -45.69 50.42 24.61
N PRO A 530 -45.77 51.76 24.59
CA PRO A 530 -46.45 52.50 25.64
C PRO A 530 -47.93 52.15 25.70
N ILE A 531 -48.47 52.06 26.93
CA ILE A 531 -49.87 51.67 27.16
C ILE A 531 -50.63 52.82 27.83
N LEU A 532 -51.70 53.30 27.22
CA LEU A 532 -52.61 54.28 27.83
C LEU A 532 -53.94 53.60 28.14
N PHE A 533 -54.24 53.48 29.44
CA PHE A 533 -55.54 52.99 29.88
C PHE A 533 -56.54 54.13 29.91
N VAL A 534 -57.75 53.89 29.42
CA VAL A 534 -58.89 54.80 29.48
C VAL A 534 -59.95 54.16 30.35
N LEU A 535 -60.19 54.71 31.53
CA LEU A 535 -61.13 54.17 32.51
C LEU A 535 -62.43 54.96 32.53
N ASP A 536 -63.54 54.26 32.32
CA ASP A 536 -64.89 54.77 32.52
C ASP A 536 -65.20 54.95 34.00
N CYS A 537 -65.47 56.19 34.40
CA CYS A 537 -65.92 56.56 35.74
C CYS A 537 -67.34 57.16 35.68
N SER A 538 -68.15 56.82 34.68
CA SER A 538 -69.52 57.30 34.57
C SER A 538 -70.43 56.63 35.61
N TYR A 539 -71.60 57.23 35.85
CA TYR A 539 -72.54 56.76 36.88
C TYR A 539 -73.01 55.32 36.68
N SER A 540 -73.00 54.77 35.46
CA SER A 540 -73.38 53.37 35.21
C SER A 540 -72.43 52.38 35.87
N MET A 541 -71.17 52.77 36.07
CA MET A 541 -70.14 51.95 36.72
C MET A 541 -70.38 51.76 38.24
N ASP A 542 -71.32 52.49 38.84
CA ASP A 542 -71.73 52.31 40.25
C ASP A 542 -72.63 51.08 40.46
N LYS A 543 -73.05 50.41 39.38
CA LYS A 543 -73.87 49.20 39.49
C LYS A 543 -73.10 48.04 40.14
N PRO A 544 -73.71 47.27 41.06
CA PRO A 544 -73.08 46.11 41.68
C PRO A 544 -72.87 44.96 40.68
N LEU A 545 -71.76 44.24 40.86
CA LEU A 545 -71.52 42.93 40.26
C LEU A 545 -72.21 41.83 41.11
N PRO A 546 -72.43 40.62 40.55
CA PRO A 546 -73.02 39.50 41.30
C PRO A 546 -72.29 39.15 42.61
N ASP A 547 -70.98 39.38 42.65
CA ASP A 547 -70.10 38.99 43.77
C ASP A 547 -69.93 40.10 44.85
N GLY A 548 -70.70 41.20 44.77
CA GLY A 548 -70.73 42.26 45.79
C GLY A 548 -70.15 43.63 45.42
N PRO A 549 -68.94 43.77 44.84
CA PRO A 549 -68.36 45.08 44.54
C PRO A 549 -69.05 45.76 43.35
N THR A 550 -68.94 47.08 43.23
CA THR A 550 -69.40 47.80 42.03
C THR A 550 -68.54 47.46 40.82
N ARG A 551 -69.06 47.69 39.61
CA ARG A 551 -68.27 47.58 38.38
C ARG A 551 -67.02 48.46 38.46
N PHE A 552 -67.15 49.68 38.97
CA PHE A 552 -66.05 50.60 39.18
C PHE A 552 -64.98 50.04 40.11
N GLU A 553 -65.36 49.58 41.31
CA GLU A 553 -64.43 49.00 42.30
C GLU A 553 -63.65 47.81 41.71
N SER A 554 -64.35 46.93 41.00
CA SER A 554 -63.72 45.79 40.32
C SER A 554 -62.76 46.23 39.22
N ALA A 555 -63.11 47.24 38.42
CA ALA A 555 -62.26 47.74 37.34
C ALA A 555 -60.99 48.41 37.89
N VAL A 556 -61.12 49.23 38.94
CA VAL A 556 -60.01 49.88 39.64
C VAL A 556 -59.05 48.85 40.24
N GLU A 557 -59.56 47.86 40.97
CA GLU A 557 -58.73 46.84 41.61
C GLU A 557 -57.98 45.98 40.60
N VAL A 558 -58.65 45.60 39.50
CA VAL A 558 -58.01 44.86 38.41
C VAL A 558 -56.94 45.71 37.72
N LEU A 559 -57.23 46.97 37.43
CA LEU A 559 -56.30 47.88 36.78
C LEU A 559 -55.07 48.17 37.66
N ARG A 560 -55.27 48.32 38.98
CA ARG A 560 -54.17 48.41 39.96
C ARG A 560 -53.26 47.20 39.88
N LYS A 561 -53.82 45.98 39.94
CA LYS A 561 -53.07 44.72 39.78
C LYS A 561 -52.35 44.64 38.43
N THR A 562 -52.96 45.13 37.36
CA THR A 562 -52.31 45.21 36.04
C THR A 562 -51.10 46.14 36.07
N PHE A 563 -51.19 47.32 36.68
CA PHE A 563 -50.02 48.21 36.84
C PHE A 563 -48.91 47.59 37.69
N GLU A 564 -49.25 46.90 38.78
CA GLU A 564 -48.27 46.18 39.59
C GLU A 564 -47.57 45.08 38.79
N SER A 565 -48.33 44.30 38.02
CA SER A 565 -47.77 43.27 37.14
C SER A 565 -46.88 43.84 36.04
N LEU A 566 -47.23 45.02 35.49
CA LEU A 566 -46.41 45.70 34.49
C LEU A 566 -45.13 46.29 35.10
N ALA A 567 -45.19 46.72 36.37
CA ALA A 567 -44.06 47.31 37.10
C ALA A 567 -43.08 46.26 37.69
N ALA A 568 -43.53 45.03 37.95
CA ALA A 568 -42.74 43.96 38.56
C ALA A 568 -41.61 43.37 37.67
N GLN A 569 -41.29 44.01 36.54
CA GLN A 569 -40.26 43.58 35.58
C GLN A 569 -38.83 43.97 36.05
N PRO A 570 -37.76 43.35 35.50
CA PRO A 570 -36.41 43.41 36.08
C PRO A 570 -35.88 44.85 36.26
N ARG A 571 -35.23 45.11 37.40
CA ARG A 571 -34.66 46.43 37.77
C ARG A 571 -33.52 46.92 36.86
N LEU A 572 -32.96 46.04 36.02
CA LEU A 572 -31.85 46.32 35.11
C LEU A 572 -32.36 46.13 33.67
N GLY A 573 -32.91 47.19 33.07
CA GLY A 573 -33.42 47.16 31.70
C GLY A 573 -34.34 48.34 31.37
N PRO A 574 -34.76 48.49 30.10
CA PRO A 574 -35.74 49.49 29.71
C PRO A 574 -37.09 49.22 30.39
N VAL A 575 -37.68 50.26 30.97
CA VAL A 575 -38.93 50.19 31.72
C VAL A 575 -40.11 50.45 30.78
N ARG A 576 -41.18 49.65 30.87
CA ARG A 576 -42.41 49.87 30.10
C ARG A 576 -43.04 51.22 30.45
N GLU A 577 -43.64 51.89 29.48
CA GLU A 577 -44.37 53.13 29.74
C GLU A 577 -45.88 52.87 29.91
N ALA A 578 -46.48 53.50 30.91
CA ALA A 578 -47.93 53.44 31.11
C ALA A 578 -48.51 54.78 31.58
N GLY A 579 -49.76 55.05 31.21
CA GLY A 579 -50.53 56.22 31.63
C GLY A 579 -52.00 55.90 31.84
N LEU A 580 -52.74 56.88 32.37
CA LEU A 580 -54.16 56.78 32.70
C LEU A 580 -54.91 58.01 32.19
N MET A 581 -55.93 57.75 31.39
CA MET A 581 -56.97 58.68 30.98
C MET A 581 -58.25 58.27 31.72
N VAL A 582 -59.01 59.24 32.21
CA VAL A 582 -60.29 58.97 32.90
C VAL A 582 -61.38 59.87 32.34
N PHE A 583 -62.62 59.43 32.45
CA PHE A 583 -63.78 60.25 32.08
C PHE A 583 -64.98 59.99 32.99
N GLY A 584 -65.84 61.01 33.13
CA GLY A 584 -67.08 60.93 33.89
C GLY A 584 -66.91 60.99 35.41
N HIS A 585 -65.77 61.35 35.97
CA HIS A 585 -65.56 61.31 37.44
C HIS A 585 -65.99 62.58 38.19
N ARG A 586 -66.29 63.70 37.51
CA ARG A 586 -66.47 65.03 38.13
C ARG A 586 -67.83 65.67 37.93
N SER A 587 -68.57 65.38 36.86
CA SER A 587 -69.83 66.08 36.55
C SER A 587 -70.83 65.20 35.78
N ARG A 588 -72.13 65.39 36.02
CA ARG A 588 -73.22 64.64 35.36
C ARG A 588 -74.38 65.54 34.98
N LYS A 589 -75.20 65.13 34.00
CA LYS A 589 -76.50 65.79 33.72
C LYS A 589 -77.60 65.13 34.54
N LEU A 590 -78.43 65.93 35.21
CA LEU A 590 -79.62 65.40 35.89
C LEU A 590 -80.65 64.91 34.88
N LYS A 591 -81.28 63.77 35.16
CA LYS A 591 -82.33 63.22 34.28
C LYS A 591 -83.60 64.09 34.22
N THR A 592 -83.80 64.96 35.21
CA THR A 592 -85.02 65.77 35.37
C THR A 592 -85.07 66.98 34.43
N ASP A 593 -83.94 67.66 34.25
CA ASP A 593 -83.87 68.93 33.51
C ASP A 593 -82.59 69.09 32.68
N ASN A 594 -81.75 68.05 32.61
CA ASN A 594 -80.48 68.02 31.90
C ASN A 594 -79.44 69.04 32.43
N SER A 595 -79.67 69.62 33.61
CA SER A 595 -78.73 70.55 34.24
C SER A 595 -77.47 69.83 34.74
N PRO A 596 -76.28 70.46 34.65
CA PRO A 596 -75.04 69.86 35.10
C PRO A 596 -74.88 69.95 36.62
N VAL A 597 -74.47 68.84 37.25
CA VAL A 597 -74.19 68.75 38.69
C VAL A 597 -72.80 68.15 38.91
N VAL A 598 -71.99 68.88 39.66
CA VAL A 598 -70.62 68.49 40.02
C VAL A 598 -70.60 67.46 41.16
N ASN A 599 -69.59 66.60 41.15
CA ASN A 599 -69.33 65.62 42.20
C ASN A 599 -68.87 66.34 43.47
N SER A 600 -69.69 66.31 44.53
CA SER A 600 -69.37 66.93 45.83
C SER A 600 -68.23 66.23 46.57
N HIS A 601 -67.90 65.00 46.20
CA HIS A 601 -66.83 64.21 46.80
C HIS A 601 -65.51 64.34 46.03
N TRP A 602 -65.48 65.09 44.93
CA TRP A 602 -64.25 65.38 44.19
C TRP A 602 -63.44 66.46 44.92
N GLU A 603 -62.25 66.10 45.40
CA GLU A 603 -61.38 67.00 46.17
C GLU A 603 -60.70 68.09 45.31
N GLY A 604 -60.67 67.91 43.98
CA GLY A 604 -60.03 68.83 43.05
C GLY A 604 -60.94 69.96 42.54
N LYS A 605 -60.34 70.98 41.91
CA LYS A 605 -61.12 72.01 41.20
C LYS A 605 -61.74 71.44 39.93
N VAL A 606 -63.06 71.45 39.81
CA VAL A 606 -63.75 71.08 38.57
C VAL A 606 -63.60 72.21 37.54
N PRO A 607 -63.09 71.96 36.32
CA PRO A 607 -62.96 73.00 35.30
C PRO A 607 -64.31 73.58 34.87
N ASP A 608 -64.37 74.88 34.57
CA ASP A 608 -65.61 75.56 34.17
C ASP A 608 -66.29 74.92 32.96
N ALA A 609 -65.51 74.40 32.01
CA ALA A 609 -66.04 73.70 30.84
C ALA A 609 -66.74 72.37 31.20
N VAL A 610 -66.29 71.71 32.26
CA VAL A 610 -66.86 70.46 32.81
C VAL A 610 -68.07 70.76 33.69
N ALA A 611 -68.00 71.84 34.47
CA ALA A 611 -69.12 72.31 35.30
C ALA A 611 -70.30 72.79 34.43
N LYS A 612 -70.04 73.36 33.25
CA LYS A 612 -71.07 73.77 32.28
C LYS A 612 -71.58 72.63 31.41
N ASP A 613 -70.71 71.73 31.00
CA ASP A 613 -71.09 70.58 30.17
C ASP A 613 -70.31 69.31 30.58
N PRO A 614 -70.98 68.35 31.24
CA PRO A 614 -70.42 67.04 31.60
C PRO A 614 -69.80 66.27 30.42
N CYS A 615 -70.16 66.59 29.18
CA CYS A 615 -69.53 65.99 28.01
C CYS A 615 -68.08 66.42 27.77
N ASN A 616 -67.59 67.43 28.50
CA ASN A 616 -66.16 67.78 28.59
C ASN A 616 -65.43 67.05 29.72
N ASP A 617 -66.11 66.17 30.48
CA ASP A 617 -65.53 65.51 31.65
C ASP A 617 -64.63 64.32 31.28
N TYR A 618 -63.44 64.62 30.78
CA TYR A 618 -62.37 63.66 30.55
C TYR A 618 -61.01 64.35 30.78
N GLU A 619 -60.02 63.61 31.29
CA GLU A 619 -58.66 64.14 31.41
C GLU A 619 -57.57 63.05 31.38
N LEU A 620 -56.38 63.44 30.92
CA LEU A 620 -55.17 62.63 31.05
C LEU A 620 -54.67 62.74 32.49
N ALA A 621 -55.29 61.98 33.40
CA ALA A 621 -54.97 61.95 34.82
C ALA A 621 -53.47 61.69 35.07
N VAL A 622 -52.92 60.70 34.36
CA VAL A 622 -51.49 60.37 34.43
C VAL A 622 -50.90 60.26 33.03
N PRO A 623 -49.90 61.09 32.66
CA PRO A 623 -49.28 61.01 31.35
C PRO A 623 -48.49 59.71 31.20
N VAL A 624 -48.43 59.20 29.98
CA VAL A 624 -47.66 57.99 29.64
C VAL A 624 -46.18 58.25 29.87
N ARG A 625 -45.59 57.54 30.84
CA ARG A 625 -44.18 57.65 31.25
C ARG A 625 -43.65 56.28 31.70
N PRO A 626 -42.32 56.10 31.80
CA PRO A 626 -41.72 54.88 32.35
C PRO A 626 -42.31 54.52 33.71
N LEU A 627 -42.79 53.28 33.84
CA LEU A 627 -43.48 52.71 35.00
C LEU A 627 -42.49 52.34 36.12
N GLY A 628 -41.74 53.33 36.59
CA GLY A 628 -40.90 53.23 37.79
C GLY A 628 -41.69 53.52 39.08
N PRO A 629 -41.06 53.43 40.26
CA PRO A 629 -41.73 53.58 41.56
C PRO A 629 -42.61 54.83 41.68
N GLN A 630 -42.11 55.99 41.21
CA GLN A 630 -42.85 57.25 41.25
C GLN A 630 -44.10 57.25 40.37
N GLN A 631 -44.00 56.69 39.16
CA GLN A 631 -45.12 56.64 38.22
C GLN A 631 -46.18 55.64 38.71
N SER A 632 -45.76 54.49 39.23
CA SER A 632 -46.66 53.51 39.85
C SER A 632 -47.42 54.11 41.05
N GLN A 633 -46.73 54.88 41.89
CA GLN A 633 -47.37 55.58 43.01
C GLN A 633 -48.42 56.59 42.52
N ARG A 634 -48.11 57.41 41.51
CA ARG A 634 -49.08 58.37 40.95
C ARG A 634 -50.32 57.70 40.37
N LEU A 635 -50.13 56.58 39.66
CA LEU A 635 -51.25 55.79 39.13
C LEU A 635 -52.12 55.25 40.27
N HIS A 636 -51.51 54.79 41.36
CA HIS A 636 -52.22 54.30 42.54
C HIS A 636 -53.03 55.41 43.24
N GLU A 637 -52.43 56.58 43.47
CA GLU A 637 -53.08 57.75 44.08
C GLU A 637 -54.30 58.21 43.26
N TRP A 638 -54.16 58.28 41.93
CA TRP A 638 -55.30 58.60 41.07
C TRP A 638 -56.39 57.54 41.11
N LEU A 639 -56.05 56.26 41.07
CA LEU A 639 -57.05 55.20 41.14
C LEU A 639 -57.85 55.23 42.46
N GLN A 640 -57.25 55.69 43.56
CA GLN A 640 -57.93 55.82 44.86
C GLN A 640 -58.84 57.05 44.97
N SER A 641 -58.57 58.13 44.23
CA SER A 641 -59.36 59.37 44.30
C SER A 641 -60.58 59.41 43.39
N LEU A 642 -60.69 58.46 42.47
CA LEU A 642 -61.76 58.40 41.47
C LEU A 642 -63.05 57.80 42.03
N GLN A 643 -64.20 58.27 41.53
CA GLN A 643 -65.52 57.76 41.84
C GLN A 643 -66.41 57.73 40.58
N PRO A 644 -67.35 56.78 40.48
CA PRO A 644 -68.29 56.72 39.37
C PRO A 644 -69.40 57.77 39.54
N TRP A 645 -69.45 58.81 38.69
CA TRP A 645 -70.39 59.93 38.90
C TRP A 645 -71.14 60.39 37.65
N GLY A 646 -70.45 60.44 36.52
CA GLY A 646 -70.72 61.37 35.42
C GLY A 646 -71.37 60.76 34.20
N ASN A 647 -71.40 61.55 33.13
CA ASN A 647 -71.77 61.11 31.79
C ASN A 647 -70.61 60.33 31.13
N THR A 648 -70.85 59.72 29.96
CA THR A 648 -69.90 58.84 29.26
C THR A 648 -69.36 59.51 27.97
N PRO A 649 -68.42 60.49 28.03
CA PRO A 649 -67.78 61.09 26.84
C PRO A 649 -66.68 60.20 26.25
N LEU A 650 -67.02 58.94 25.95
CA LEU A 650 -66.14 57.88 25.50
C LEU A 650 -65.31 58.27 24.26
N LEU A 651 -65.96 58.78 23.22
CA LEU A 651 -65.31 59.12 21.95
C LEU A 651 -64.35 60.30 22.10
N ALA A 652 -64.68 61.25 22.98
CA ALA A 652 -63.81 62.40 23.27
C ALA A 652 -62.55 61.95 24.04
N ALA A 653 -62.71 61.06 25.03
CA ALA A 653 -61.60 60.47 25.78
C ALA A 653 -60.67 59.65 24.87
N ILE A 654 -61.21 58.80 23.98
CA ILE A 654 -60.41 58.03 23.01
C ILE A 654 -59.64 58.95 22.06
N ARG A 655 -60.28 60.01 21.57
CA ARG A 655 -59.64 61.00 20.67
C ARG A 655 -58.44 61.67 21.31
N ASP A 656 -58.57 62.11 22.56
CA ASP A 656 -57.50 62.82 23.25
C ASP A 656 -56.42 61.87 23.77
N ALA A 657 -56.79 60.65 24.16
CA ALA A 657 -55.84 59.56 24.42
C ALA A 657 -54.96 59.29 23.19
N TYR A 658 -55.57 59.12 22.01
CA TYR A 658 -54.84 58.95 20.76
C TYR A 658 -53.98 60.17 20.44
N ARG A 659 -54.52 61.39 20.59
CA ARG A 659 -53.80 62.64 20.33
C ARG A 659 -52.51 62.69 21.16
N SER A 660 -52.61 62.45 22.47
CA SER A 660 -51.48 62.53 23.42
C SER A 660 -50.32 61.60 23.06
N LEU A 661 -50.61 60.41 22.55
CA LEU A 661 -49.62 59.46 22.04
C LEU A 661 -49.10 59.86 20.66
N SER A 662 -49.98 60.36 19.79
CA SER A 662 -49.63 60.72 18.41
C SER A 662 -48.77 61.98 18.30
N GLU A 663 -48.79 62.88 19.29
CA GLU A 663 -47.98 64.09 19.31
C GLU A 663 -46.54 63.83 19.81
N ARG A 664 -46.30 62.72 20.51
CA ARG A 664 -44.97 62.32 20.98
C ARG A 664 -44.08 61.80 19.86
N ALA A 665 -43.01 62.52 19.51
CA ALA A 665 -42.11 62.16 18.41
C ALA A 665 -41.40 60.81 18.60
N ASP A 666 -41.21 60.38 19.85
CA ASP A 666 -40.53 59.17 20.25
C ASP A 666 -41.42 57.90 20.23
N ILE A 667 -42.73 58.05 20.02
CA ILE A 667 -43.68 56.94 19.95
C ILE A 667 -44.01 56.60 18.50
N SER A 668 -43.58 55.42 18.06
CA SER A 668 -43.96 54.82 16.77
C SER A 668 -45.07 53.77 16.90
N GLU A 669 -45.17 53.06 18.03
CA GLU A 669 -46.26 52.14 18.34
C GLU A 669 -46.78 52.36 19.76
N ALA A 670 -48.08 52.20 20.00
CA ALA A 670 -48.67 52.25 21.34
C ALA A 670 -49.96 51.43 21.42
N LEU A 671 -50.46 51.20 22.63
CA LEU A 671 -51.74 50.54 22.88
C LEU A 671 -52.64 51.45 23.73
N VAL A 672 -53.85 51.73 23.26
CA VAL A 672 -54.91 52.35 24.05
C VAL A 672 -55.89 51.26 24.47
N VAL A 673 -56.08 51.08 25.78
CA VAL A 673 -57.01 50.10 26.35
C VAL A 673 -58.15 50.83 27.03
N VAL A 674 -59.35 50.72 26.50
CA VAL A 674 -60.55 51.39 27.01
C VAL A 674 -61.40 50.40 27.76
N ILE A 675 -61.77 50.71 28.99
CA ILE A 675 -62.62 49.88 29.85
C ILE A 675 -63.90 50.68 30.11
N THR A 676 -65.03 50.19 29.61
CA THR A 676 -66.33 50.90 29.71
C THR A 676 -67.49 49.92 29.82
N ASP A 677 -68.53 50.28 30.57
CA ASP A 677 -69.76 49.51 30.71
C ASP A 677 -70.95 50.08 29.92
N GLY A 678 -70.72 51.14 29.13
CA GLY A 678 -71.78 51.93 28.50
C GLY A 678 -71.43 52.46 27.11
N GLN A 679 -72.43 53.07 26.47
CA GLN A 679 -72.29 53.72 25.16
C GLN A 679 -71.95 55.20 25.33
N ASP A 680 -71.39 55.82 24.29
CA ASP A 680 -71.15 57.27 24.30
C ASP A 680 -72.46 58.06 24.41
N THR A 681 -72.57 58.93 25.42
CA THR A 681 -73.77 59.75 25.67
C THR A 681 -73.60 61.21 25.22
N CYS A 682 -72.53 61.54 24.51
CA CYS A 682 -72.04 62.90 24.35
C CYS A 682 -71.74 63.30 22.89
N ASP A 683 -71.92 62.40 21.92
CA ASP A 683 -71.80 62.67 20.48
C ASP A 683 -73.08 62.30 19.70
N PRO A 684 -74.25 62.89 20.01
CA PRO A 684 -75.52 62.55 19.35
C PRO A 684 -75.48 62.82 17.83
N ASP A 685 -74.71 63.83 17.39
CA ASP A 685 -74.58 64.23 15.98
C ASP A 685 -73.43 63.51 15.24
N GLY A 686 -72.73 62.59 15.91
CA GLY A 686 -71.63 61.80 15.35
C GLY A 686 -70.43 62.64 14.86
N GLN A 687 -70.25 63.86 15.37
CA GLN A 687 -69.19 64.77 14.93
C GLN A 687 -67.82 64.31 15.47
N ILE A 688 -67.75 63.91 16.74
CA ILE A 688 -66.52 63.43 17.37
C ILE A 688 -66.12 62.10 16.73
N ARG A 689 -67.09 61.20 16.53
CA ARG A 689 -66.92 59.92 15.82
C ARG A 689 -66.28 60.09 14.45
N ARG A 690 -66.80 61.02 13.63
CA ARG A 690 -66.25 61.32 12.29
C ARG A 690 -64.81 61.85 12.36
N ARG A 691 -64.52 62.75 13.29
CA ARG A 691 -63.15 63.30 13.48
C ARG A 691 -62.17 62.24 13.95
N LEU A 692 -62.57 61.40 14.89
CA LEU A 692 -61.76 60.29 15.40
C LEU A 692 -61.41 59.30 14.28
N LYS A 693 -62.41 58.89 13.48
CA LYS A 693 -62.20 58.02 12.32
C LYS A 693 -61.19 58.60 11.33
N GLN A 694 -61.27 59.90 11.05
CA GLN A 694 -60.30 60.59 10.18
C GLN A 694 -58.89 60.64 10.80
N MET A 695 -58.77 60.84 12.11
CA MET A 695 -57.48 60.80 12.81
C MET A 695 -56.84 59.41 12.75
N LEU A 696 -57.61 58.36 13.02
CA LEU A 696 -57.15 56.96 12.96
C LEU A 696 -56.77 56.56 11.53
N ALA A 697 -57.51 56.99 10.50
CA ALA A 697 -57.17 56.71 9.11
C ALA A 697 -55.83 57.36 8.66
N ARG A 698 -55.43 58.48 9.28
CA ARG A 698 -54.15 59.17 8.98
C ARG A 698 -52.93 58.47 9.58
N GLN A 699 -53.12 57.49 10.46
CA GLN A 699 -52.08 56.73 11.16
C GLN A 699 -50.98 56.20 10.22
N HIS A 700 -51.38 55.59 9.09
CA HIS A 700 -50.45 55.05 8.10
C HIS A 700 -49.54 56.12 7.45
N ARG A 701 -50.01 57.36 7.32
CA ARG A 701 -49.22 58.47 6.74
C ARG A 701 -48.18 59.02 7.71
N MET A 702 -48.40 58.85 9.00
CA MET A 702 -47.50 59.34 10.06
C MET A 702 -46.50 58.26 10.52
N HIS A 703 -46.48 57.08 9.87
CA HIS A 703 -45.67 55.92 10.28
C HIS A 703 -45.84 55.52 11.76
N LYS A 704 -46.99 55.86 12.36
CA LYS A 704 -47.35 55.45 13.72
C LYS A 704 -48.31 54.28 13.68
N ARG A 705 -48.28 53.42 14.69
CA ARG A 705 -49.23 52.32 14.87
C ARG A 705 -49.76 52.29 16.29
N ILE A 706 -50.86 53.00 16.53
CA ILE A 706 -51.54 53.02 17.82
C ILE A 706 -52.70 52.02 17.72
N GLU A 707 -52.62 50.94 18.49
CA GLU A 707 -53.68 49.94 18.56
C GLU A 707 -54.74 50.39 19.57
N LEU A 708 -56.01 50.26 19.22
CA LEU A 708 -57.14 50.54 20.12
C LEU A 708 -57.82 49.22 20.50
N LEU A 709 -57.94 48.96 21.79
CA LEU A 709 -58.72 47.87 22.36
C LEU A 709 -59.87 48.45 23.18
N LEU A 710 -61.09 48.08 22.82
CA LEU A 710 -62.30 48.41 23.55
C LEU A 710 -62.77 47.19 24.35
N VAL A 711 -62.79 47.32 25.67
CA VAL A 711 -63.24 46.31 26.62
C VAL A 711 -64.64 46.68 27.09
N GLY A 712 -65.66 45.98 26.58
CA GLY A 712 -67.03 46.09 27.09
C GLY A 712 -67.13 45.33 28.42
N PHE A 713 -67.14 46.06 29.52
CA PHE A 713 -67.11 45.51 30.86
C PHE A 713 -68.51 45.35 31.44
N THR A 714 -68.94 44.11 31.65
CA THR A 714 -70.26 43.77 32.21
C THR A 714 -71.43 44.38 31.41
N VAL A 715 -71.27 44.42 30.08
CA VAL A 715 -72.26 44.94 29.12
C VAL A 715 -73.28 43.86 28.74
N ASP A 716 -74.51 44.27 28.44
CA ASP A 716 -75.51 43.41 27.80
C ASP A 716 -75.24 43.24 26.29
N GLU A 717 -75.94 42.32 25.63
CA GLU A 717 -75.67 42.02 24.20
C GLU A 717 -76.03 43.19 23.28
N GLU A 718 -77.01 44.02 23.65
CA GLU A 718 -77.36 45.22 22.90
C GLU A 718 -76.20 46.23 22.91
N THR A 719 -75.70 46.55 24.09
CA THR A 719 -74.55 47.43 24.28
C THR A 719 -73.28 46.83 23.66
N ALA A 720 -73.06 45.53 23.82
CA ALA A 720 -71.94 44.84 23.19
C ALA A 720 -71.98 44.94 21.66
N THR A 721 -73.17 44.83 21.06
CA THR A 721 -73.36 44.97 19.61
C THR A 721 -73.02 46.38 19.13
N VAL A 722 -73.47 47.42 19.84
CA VAL A 722 -73.15 48.81 19.52
C VAL A 722 -71.64 49.08 19.65
N LEU A 723 -71.01 48.65 20.75
CA LEU A 723 -69.57 48.83 20.97
C LEU A 723 -68.73 48.03 19.97
N ARG A 724 -69.16 46.83 19.57
CA ARG A 724 -68.51 46.01 18.53
C ARG A 724 -68.56 46.70 17.17
N ALA A 725 -69.71 47.29 16.82
CA ALA A 725 -69.85 48.07 15.58
C ALA A 725 -68.97 49.33 15.61
N LEU A 726 -68.93 50.03 16.74
CA LEU A 726 -68.04 51.18 16.94
C LEU A 726 -66.57 50.79 16.78
N ALA A 727 -66.14 49.70 17.45
CA ALA A 727 -64.76 49.23 17.36
C ALA A 727 -64.39 48.85 15.92
N SER A 728 -65.25 48.13 15.21
CA SER A 728 -65.07 47.78 13.80
C SER A 728 -64.89 49.03 12.93
N GLU A 729 -65.72 50.06 13.13
CA GLU A 729 -65.62 51.30 12.37
C GLU A 729 -64.30 52.07 12.65
N LEU A 730 -63.82 52.03 13.88
CA LEU A 730 -62.57 52.66 14.30
C LEU A 730 -61.34 51.80 13.97
N GLY A 731 -61.50 50.59 13.43
CA GLY A 731 -60.39 49.64 13.24
C GLY A 731 -59.80 49.11 14.56
N ALA A 732 -60.57 49.17 15.64
CA ALA A 732 -60.22 48.72 16.98
C ALA A 732 -60.61 47.26 17.21
N LYS A 733 -59.94 46.62 18.17
CA LYS A 733 -60.35 45.31 18.69
C LYS A 733 -61.43 45.51 19.75
N PHE A 734 -62.43 44.63 19.76
CA PHE A 734 -63.47 44.61 20.80
C PHE A 734 -63.47 43.28 21.54
N VAL A 735 -63.48 43.34 22.86
CA VAL A 735 -63.62 42.17 23.74
C VAL A 735 -64.65 42.45 24.82
N VAL A 736 -65.42 41.44 25.19
CA VAL A 736 -66.34 41.51 26.34
C VAL A 736 -65.64 40.89 27.55
N ALA A 737 -65.79 41.52 28.71
CA ALA A 737 -65.25 41.08 29.99
C ALA A 737 -66.32 41.14 31.09
N THR A 738 -66.31 40.16 31.98
CA THR A 738 -67.05 40.18 33.26
C THR A 738 -66.09 40.55 34.40
N GLY A 739 -66.59 40.73 35.62
CA GLY A 739 -65.76 40.95 36.81
C GLY A 739 -64.65 39.90 36.99
N ALA A 740 -64.98 38.61 36.84
CA ALA A 740 -64.03 37.51 36.96
C ALA A 740 -62.98 37.47 35.81
N ASP A 741 -63.37 37.96 34.63
CA ASP A 741 -62.60 37.79 33.39
C ASP A 741 -61.75 39.01 33.03
N LEU A 742 -62.07 40.19 33.57
CA LEU A 742 -61.43 41.46 33.20
C LEU A 742 -59.91 41.40 33.36
N GLY A 743 -59.43 40.84 34.47
CA GLY A 743 -58.00 40.70 34.70
C GLY A 743 -57.30 39.83 33.64
N ARG A 744 -57.96 38.77 33.18
CA ARG A 744 -57.44 37.93 32.08
C ARG A 744 -57.41 38.71 30.77
N ARG A 745 -58.47 39.46 30.43
CA ARG A 745 -58.55 40.27 29.20
C ARG A 745 -57.49 41.37 29.16
N LEU A 746 -57.27 42.06 30.29
CA LEU A 746 -56.22 43.08 30.38
C LEU A 746 -54.83 42.46 30.27
N ARG A 747 -54.58 41.27 30.84
CA ARG A 747 -53.32 40.55 30.64
C ARG A 747 -53.13 40.18 29.17
N GLU A 748 -54.10 39.51 28.53
CA GLU A 748 -54.06 39.17 27.09
C GLU A 748 -53.76 40.39 26.20
N ALA A 749 -54.30 41.56 26.56
CA ALA A 749 -54.09 42.81 25.84
C ALA A 749 -52.68 43.38 26.01
N THR A 750 -52.14 43.29 27.24
CA THR A 750 -50.90 43.95 27.67
C THR A 750 -49.68 43.01 27.67
N ASP A 751 -49.92 41.72 27.44
CA ASP A 751 -48.89 40.71 27.25
C ASP A 751 -48.03 41.05 26.00
N PRO A 752 -46.75 40.64 26.01
CA PRO A 752 -45.90 40.81 24.84
C PRO A 752 -46.51 40.13 23.62
N ARG A 753 -46.51 40.83 22.48
CA ARG A 753 -46.89 40.21 21.21
C ARG A 753 -45.92 39.07 20.87
N PRO A 754 -46.36 37.99 20.19
CA PRO A 754 -45.43 37.01 19.66
C PRO A 754 -44.60 37.64 18.53
N PHE A 755 -43.35 37.19 18.37
CA PHE A 755 -42.61 37.45 17.14
C PHE A 755 -43.02 36.46 16.07
N ALA A 756 -42.84 36.86 14.81
CA ALA A 756 -43.12 36.01 13.67
C ALA A 756 -41.88 35.80 12.82
N VAL A 757 -41.76 34.63 12.21
CA VAL A 757 -40.69 34.26 11.29
C VAL A 757 -41.35 33.83 9.99
N ARG A 758 -41.15 34.61 8.92
CA ARG A 758 -41.70 34.32 7.60
C ARG A 758 -40.64 33.67 6.72
N SER A 759 -40.91 32.49 6.17
CA SER A 759 -40.06 31.92 5.11
C SER A 759 -40.22 32.77 3.85
N LEU A 760 -39.10 33.26 3.30
CA LEU A 760 -39.10 34.01 2.04
C LEU A 760 -39.30 33.11 0.82
N GLN A 761 -38.97 31.82 0.94
CA GLN A 761 -39.19 30.83 -0.14
C GLN A 761 -40.64 30.37 -0.21
N THR A 762 -41.26 30.04 0.93
CA THR A 762 -42.58 29.37 0.96
C THR A 762 -43.71 30.28 1.40
N GLY A 763 -43.40 31.47 1.94
CA GLY A 763 -44.38 32.36 2.57
C GLY A 763 -44.91 31.86 3.92
N LYS A 764 -44.55 30.64 4.34
CA LYS A 764 -45.02 30.04 5.60
C LYS A 764 -44.60 30.90 6.79
N MET A 765 -45.56 31.17 7.66
CA MET A 765 -45.38 31.94 8.89
C MET A 765 -45.25 31.01 10.08
N TYR A 766 -44.22 31.25 10.88
CA TYR A 766 -44.04 30.64 12.19
C TYR A 766 -44.15 31.75 13.25
N THR A 767 -44.71 31.44 14.43
CA THR A 767 -44.86 32.43 15.51
C THR A 767 -44.45 31.81 16.84
N ALA A 768 -43.83 32.61 17.70
CA ALA A 768 -43.47 32.21 19.05
C ALA A 768 -43.49 33.42 20.01
N PRO A 769 -43.80 33.22 21.31
CA PRO A 769 -43.66 34.27 22.32
C PRO A 769 -42.22 34.77 22.45
N LEU A 770 -42.03 36.02 22.91
CA LEU A 770 -40.70 36.51 23.29
C LEU A 770 -40.06 35.59 24.35
N GLY A 771 -38.77 35.33 24.20
CA GLY A 771 -37.99 34.41 25.03
C GLY A 771 -38.09 32.95 24.62
N GLN A 772 -39.12 32.56 23.87
CA GLN A 772 -39.27 31.20 23.34
C GLN A 772 -38.63 31.04 21.97
N THR A 773 -38.27 29.80 21.65
CA THR A 773 -37.58 29.45 20.41
C THR A 773 -38.58 28.94 19.37
N CYS A 774 -38.53 29.51 18.17
CA CYS A 774 -39.14 28.94 16.98
C CYS A 774 -38.16 27.93 16.37
N SER A 775 -38.36 26.65 16.68
CA SER A 775 -37.48 25.53 16.28
C SER A 775 -37.90 24.89 14.96
N HIS A 776 -37.05 23.98 14.45
CA HIS A 776 -37.28 23.17 13.25
C HIS A 776 -37.56 24.00 11.99
N LEU A 777 -36.91 25.16 11.86
CA LEU A 777 -36.97 25.97 10.65
C LEU A 777 -36.11 25.29 9.57
N PRO A 778 -36.68 24.89 8.42
CA PRO A 778 -35.88 24.34 7.31
C PRO A 778 -34.79 25.31 6.85
N LEU A 779 -33.78 24.78 6.16
CA LEU A 779 -32.75 25.62 5.53
C LEU A 779 -33.39 26.63 4.57
N GLY A 780 -32.97 27.89 4.62
CA GLY A 780 -33.57 28.93 3.80
C GLY A 780 -33.36 30.35 4.31
N GLN A 781 -34.08 31.29 3.71
CA GLN A 781 -34.05 32.70 4.06
C GLN A 781 -35.38 33.05 4.73
N TYR A 782 -35.29 33.78 5.82
CA TYR A 782 -36.43 34.13 6.65
C TYR A 782 -36.43 35.60 6.96
N GLU A 783 -37.60 36.11 7.28
CA GLU A 783 -37.78 37.46 7.79
C GLU A 783 -38.40 37.36 9.20
N VAL A 784 -37.61 37.74 10.19
CA VAL A 784 -38.05 37.84 11.58
C VAL A 784 -38.73 39.19 11.76
N ARG A 785 -39.94 39.18 12.29
CA ARG A 785 -40.80 40.36 12.47
C ARG A 785 -41.26 40.49 13.91
N PHE A 786 -41.17 41.70 14.43
CA PHE A 786 -41.78 42.10 15.69
C PHE A 786 -42.24 43.56 15.59
N GLY A 787 -43.55 43.80 15.61
CA GLY A 787 -44.10 45.15 15.44
C GLY A 787 -43.65 45.80 14.12
N PRO A 788 -42.95 46.95 14.14
CA PRO A 788 -42.43 47.61 12.95
C PRO A 788 -41.03 47.10 12.57
N PHE A 789 -40.40 46.32 13.45
CA PHE A 789 -39.05 45.81 13.25
C PHE A 789 -39.10 44.54 12.42
N GLN A 790 -38.34 44.53 11.35
CA GLN A 790 -38.15 43.36 10.51
C GLN A 790 -36.67 43.16 10.22
N ARG A 791 -36.24 41.90 10.18
CA ARG A 791 -34.85 41.56 9.90
C ARG A 791 -34.77 40.28 9.09
N GLN A 792 -34.03 40.31 7.99
CA GLN A 792 -33.78 39.13 7.18
C GLN A 792 -32.65 38.29 7.78
N VAL A 793 -32.84 36.98 7.82
CA VAL A 793 -31.91 35.99 8.37
C VAL A 793 -31.80 34.80 7.42
N THR A 794 -30.67 34.10 7.47
CA THR A 794 -30.47 32.86 6.73
C THR A 794 -30.23 31.72 7.72
N ILE A 795 -30.98 30.64 7.55
CA ILE A 795 -30.83 29.38 8.29
C ILE A 795 -30.03 28.41 7.41
N ALA A 796 -28.83 28.07 7.87
CA ALA A 796 -27.86 27.18 7.22
C ALA A 796 -27.79 25.78 7.88
N GLY A 797 -28.38 25.59 9.07
CA GLY A 797 -28.57 24.28 9.69
C GLY A 797 -27.80 24.08 11.00
N GLY A 798 -28.54 23.80 12.07
CA GLY A 798 -28.06 23.52 13.41
C GLY A 798 -27.74 24.75 14.27
N GLU A 799 -27.86 25.97 13.75
CA GLU A 799 -27.79 27.19 14.54
C GLU A 799 -29.11 27.55 15.24
N THR A 800 -28.99 28.26 16.37
CA THR A 800 -30.11 28.97 17.02
C THR A 800 -29.82 30.47 17.00
N LEU A 801 -30.45 31.20 16.09
CA LEU A 801 -30.28 32.64 15.96
C LEU A 801 -30.99 33.36 17.12
N ALA A 802 -30.21 33.81 18.10
CA ALA A 802 -30.73 34.59 19.22
C ALA A 802 -30.71 36.09 18.88
N LEU A 803 -31.88 36.71 18.92
CA LEU A 803 -32.09 38.14 18.73
C LEU A 803 -32.52 38.75 20.06
N GLU A 804 -32.10 39.98 20.30
CA GLU A 804 -32.57 40.83 21.38
C GLU A 804 -33.35 42.00 20.78
N LEU A 805 -34.55 42.21 21.29
CA LEU A 805 -35.37 43.36 20.98
C LEU A 805 -34.97 44.53 21.88
N ASP A 806 -34.52 45.62 21.28
CA ASP A 806 -34.22 46.89 21.94
C ASP A 806 -35.01 48.06 21.30
N ASN A 807 -34.71 49.29 21.72
CA ASN A 807 -35.34 50.49 21.20
C ASN A 807 -34.96 50.85 19.75
N ARG A 808 -33.91 50.25 19.19
CA ARG A 808 -33.45 50.42 17.80
C ARG A 808 -33.95 49.31 16.89
N GLY A 809 -34.30 48.15 17.44
CA GLY A 809 -34.98 47.05 16.75
C GLY A 809 -34.47 45.68 17.16
N LEU A 810 -34.41 44.76 16.20
CA LEU A 810 -33.92 43.39 16.42
C LEU A 810 -32.40 43.35 16.28
N LYS A 811 -31.68 43.19 17.39
CA LYS A 811 -30.22 43.07 17.47
C LYS A 811 -29.79 41.61 17.56
N LEU A 812 -28.69 41.23 16.93
CA LEU A 812 -28.11 39.88 17.09
C LEU A 812 -27.39 39.76 18.44
N LEU A 813 -27.69 38.70 19.20
CA LEU A 813 -26.94 38.35 20.40
C LEU A 813 -25.72 37.51 20.03
N GLY A 814 -24.54 38.14 20.08
CA GLY A 814 -23.27 37.44 19.92
C GLY A 814 -22.70 36.97 21.27
N PRO A 815 -21.88 35.90 21.28
CA PRO A 815 -21.15 35.49 22.47
C PRO A 815 -20.10 36.55 22.88
N ALA A 816 -19.72 36.60 24.15
CA ALA A 816 -18.59 37.42 24.56
C ALA A 816 -17.27 36.76 24.10
N LEU A 817 -16.47 37.47 23.31
CA LEU A 817 -15.12 37.02 22.91
C LEU A 817 -14.10 37.52 23.93
N LYS A 818 -13.33 36.59 24.55
CA LYS A 818 -12.24 36.95 25.48
C LYS A 818 -11.05 37.55 24.74
N TYR A 819 -10.65 36.91 23.64
CA TYR A 819 -9.56 37.38 22.79
C TYR A 819 -10.09 37.57 21.37
N ARG A 820 -9.80 38.70 20.74
CA ARG A 820 -10.34 39.04 19.41
C ARG A 820 -9.30 39.73 18.54
N THR A 821 -9.41 39.53 17.24
CA THR A 821 -8.64 40.25 16.23
C THR A 821 -9.55 40.65 15.06
N ALA A 822 -9.24 41.77 14.43
CA ALA A 822 -9.97 42.25 13.26
C ALA A 822 -9.57 41.44 12.01
N THR A 823 -10.55 41.09 11.18
CA THR A 823 -10.32 40.38 9.92
C THR A 823 -9.85 41.32 8.82
N SER A 824 -9.26 40.78 7.75
CA SER A 824 -8.79 41.59 6.62
C SER A 824 -9.89 42.06 5.66
N VAL A 825 -11.12 41.54 5.78
CA VAL A 825 -12.21 41.78 4.83
C VAL A 825 -13.57 41.77 5.55
N ASN A 826 -14.47 42.67 5.14
CA ASN A 826 -15.93 42.67 5.39
C ASN A 826 -16.45 42.91 6.82
N GLY A 827 -15.73 43.63 7.68
CA GLY A 827 -16.28 44.02 9.00
C GLY A 827 -16.71 42.81 9.83
N VAL A 828 -15.95 41.71 9.73
CA VAL A 828 -16.14 40.50 10.54
C VAL A 828 -15.08 40.52 11.64
N MET A 829 -15.40 39.97 12.80
CA MET A 829 -14.46 39.73 13.88
C MET A 829 -14.34 38.23 14.09
N PHE A 830 -13.10 37.78 14.28
CA PHE A 830 -12.78 36.44 14.70
C PHE A 830 -12.20 36.50 16.11
N GLY A 831 -12.60 35.59 16.97
CA GLY A 831 -12.03 35.52 18.31
C GLY A 831 -12.21 34.18 18.98
N CYS A 832 -11.49 34.05 20.10
CA CYS A 832 -11.52 32.92 20.99
C CYS A 832 -12.40 33.26 22.20
N ARG A 833 -13.37 32.39 22.50
CA ARG A 833 -14.26 32.45 23.65
C ARG A 833 -13.64 31.79 24.87
N GLU A 834 -13.07 30.60 24.64
CA GLU A 834 -12.57 29.70 25.68
C GLU A 834 -11.26 29.08 25.19
N PHE A 835 -10.27 29.05 26.06
CA PHE A 835 -9.02 28.30 25.88
C PHE A 835 -8.78 27.54 27.19
N HIS A 836 -8.83 26.21 27.12
CA HIS A 836 -8.61 25.31 28.23
C HIS A 836 -7.48 24.34 27.91
N GLU A 837 -6.60 24.08 28.88
CA GLU A 837 -5.52 23.10 28.77
C GLU A 837 -5.65 22.08 29.89
N ASP A 838 -5.78 20.80 29.52
CA ASP A 838 -5.63 19.69 30.45
C ASP A 838 -4.17 19.20 30.47
N ARG A 839 -3.46 19.59 31.52
CA ARG A 839 -2.04 19.27 31.75
C ARG A 839 -1.76 17.78 31.95
N ARG A 840 -2.76 16.99 32.36
CA ARG A 840 -2.61 15.54 32.60
C ARG A 840 -2.65 14.79 31.29
N THR A 841 -3.62 15.10 30.44
CA THR A 841 -3.79 14.46 29.13
C THR A 841 -2.99 15.13 28.02
N LYS A 842 -2.39 16.30 28.29
CA LYS A 842 -1.71 17.16 27.29
C LYS A 842 -2.67 17.54 26.16
N ARG A 843 -3.90 17.90 26.51
CA ARG A 843 -4.95 18.26 25.56
C ARG A 843 -5.29 19.73 25.69
N ALA A 844 -5.40 20.42 24.57
CA ALA A 844 -5.88 21.80 24.50
C ALA A 844 -7.24 21.87 23.80
N GLU A 845 -8.15 22.66 24.34
CA GLU A 845 -9.47 22.92 23.79
C GLU A 845 -9.67 24.42 23.59
N LEU A 846 -9.96 24.81 22.35
CA LEU A 846 -10.12 26.20 21.95
C LEU A 846 -11.48 26.38 21.28
N VAL A 847 -12.29 27.33 21.74
CA VAL A 847 -13.59 27.65 21.14
C VAL A 847 -13.48 28.97 20.39
N PHE A 848 -13.65 28.92 19.07
CA PHE A 848 -13.58 30.08 18.18
C PHE A 848 -14.94 30.44 17.60
N SER A 849 -15.21 31.73 17.42
CA SER A 849 -16.42 32.22 16.78
C SER A 849 -16.14 33.33 15.78
N LEU A 850 -16.95 33.39 14.72
CA LEU A 850 -17.01 34.53 13.79
C LEU A 850 -18.24 35.38 14.11
N MET A 851 -18.09 36.69 14.22
CA MET A 851 -19.22 37.61 14.46
C MET A 851 -19.11 38.88 13.61
N PRO A 852 -20.23 39.50 13.20
CA PRO A 852 -20.17 40.79 12.52
C PRO A 852 -19.68 41.86 13.50
N GLN A 853 -18.89 42.83 13.01
CA GLN A 853 -18.37 43.95 13.79
C GLN A 853 -19.49 44.86 14.28
N ASP A 854 -20.54 45.01 13.47
CA ASP A 854 -21.78 45.67 13.86
C ASP A 854 -22.93 44.65 13.89
N LEU A 855 -23.48 44.46 15.09
CA LEU A 855 -24.54 43.49 15.37
C LEU A 855 -25.90 43.90 14.76
N TYR A 856 -26.03 45.10 14.20
CA TYR A 856 -27.22 45.58 13.51
C TYR A 856 -27.14 45.44 11.98
N SER A 857 -25.95 45.55 11.36
CA SER A 857 -25.80 45.65 9.89
C SER A 857 -25.76 44.32 9.12
N GLY A 858 -25.65 43.16 9.76
CA GLY A 858 -25.69 41.89 9.04
C GLY A 858 -25.71 40.62 9.90
N PHE A 859 -26.06 39.50 9.28
CA PHE A 859 -25.86 38.15 9.84
C PHE A 859 -24.72 37.48 9.12
N LEU A 860 -23.94 36.71 9.86
CA LEU A 860 -22.96 35.84 9.25
C LEU A 860 -23.61 34.51 8.90
N VAL A 861 -23.69 34.26 7.61
CA VAL A 861 -23.92 32.90 7.12
C VAL A 861 -22.69 32.07 7.52
N ARG A 862 -22.94 30.85 7.99
CA ARG A 862 -21.85 29.91 8.28
C ARG A 862 -20.96 29.76 7.05
N PRO A 863 -19.64 29.96 7.17
CA PRO A 863 -18.74 29.71 6.06
C PRO A 863 -18.88 28.29 5.56
N ALA A 864 -19.01 28.11 4.25
CA ALA A 864 -19.03 26.79 3.64
C ALA A 864 -17.65 26.11 3.71
N GLU A 865 -16.59 26.89 3.90
CA GLU A 865 -15.22 26.39 4.08
C GLU A 865 -14.52 27.12 5.22
N VAL A 866 -13.82 26.36 6.05
CA VAL A 866 -12.95 26.87 7.11
C VAL A 866 -11.71 25.99 7.25
N CYS A 867 -10.56 26.62 7.48
CA CYS A 867 -9.29 25.97 7.73
C CYS A 867 -8.58 26.67 8.90
N PHE A 868 -8.31 25.92 9.95
CA PHE A 868 -7.57 26.39 11.12
C PHE A 868 -6.12 25.94 11.03
N ARG A 869 -5.20 26.84 11.40
CA ARG A 869 -3.79 26.54 11.67
C ARG A 869 -3.49 27.05 13.07
N VAL A 870 -3.28 26.12 14.00
CA VAL A 870 -3.01 26.42 15.41
C VAL A 870 -1.62 25.91 15.76
N ARG A 871 -0.79 26.78 16.34
CA ARG A 871 0.57 26.45 16.75
C ARG A 871 0.80 26.84 18.21
N PRO A 872 1.56 26.06 18.99
CA PRO A 872 1.98 26.49 20.31
C PRO A 872 2.97 27.66 20.20
N LEU A 873 2.85 28.64 21.09
CA LEU A 873 3.82 29.72 21.27
C LEU A 873 5.02 29.22 22.11
N ASP A 874 5.74 28.23 21.59
CA ASP A 874 7.00 27.75 22.16
C ASP A 874 8.17 27.91 21.17
N GLN A 875 9.40 27.57 21.57
CA GLN A 875 10.60 27.73 20.74
C GLN A 875 10.66 26.75 19.54
N SER A 876 9.79 25.74 19.48
CA SER A 876 9.84 24.69 18.45
C SER A 876 9.09 25.05 17.17
N GLY A 877 8.02 25.85 17.27
CA GLY A 877 7.17 26.24 16.14
C GLY A 877 6.54 25.07 15.36
N SER A 878 6.61 23.84 15.88
CA SER A 878 6.11 22.64 15.19
C SER A 878 4.58 22.58 15.20
N GLU A 879 3.99 22.10 14.11
CA GLU A 879 2.55 21.85 14.06
C GLU A 879 2.18 20.70 15.01
N PRO A 880 1.02 20.79 15.69
CA PRO A 880 0.61 19.76 16.63
C PRO A 880 0.33 18.43 15.89
N PRO A 881 0.59 17.27 16.53
CA PRO A 881 0.45 15.97 15.88
C PRO A 881 -1.00 15.57 15.62
N SER A 882 -1.96 16.10 16.37
CA SER A 882 -3.38 15.83 16.12
C SER A 882 -4.25 17.03 16.47
N MET A 883 -5.15 17.39 15.56
CA MET A 883 -6.15 18.45 15.74
C MET A 883 -7.52 17.97 15.26
N THR A 884 -8.55 18.20 16.06
CA THR A 884 -9.95 17.95 15.69
C THR A 884 -10.69 19.28 15.70
N VAL A 885 -11.37 19.59 14.60
CA VAL A 885 -12.25 20.76 14.46
C VAL A 885 -13.69 20.28 14.42
N ARG A 886 -14.50 20.72 15.37
CA ARG A 886 -15.92 20.38 15.50
C ARG A 886 -16.77 21.64 15.41
N GLU A 887 -17.76 21.64 14.53
CA GLU A 887 -18.80 22.67 14.52
C GLU A 887 -19.71 22.51 15.76
N ARG A 888 -20.00 23.61 16.47
CA ARG A 888 -20.96 23.59 17.60
C ARG A 888 -22.37 23.89 17.08
N ALA A 889 -23.34 23.09 17.53
CA ALA A 889 -24.76 23.33 17.31
C ALA A 889 -25.31 24.36 18.29
N ASP A 890 -26.51 24.86 18.02
CA ASP A 890 -27.29 25.76 18.87
C ASP A 890 -26.63 27.11 19.18
N GLU A 891 -25.59 27.46 18.44
CA GLU A 891 -24.88 28.73 18.55
C GLU A 891 -25.50 29.77 17.60
N THR A 892 -25.61 31.02 18.06
CA THR A 892 -26.16 32.13 17.25
C THR A 892 -25.24 32.59 16.15
N VAL A 893 -23.94 32.38 16.31
CA VAL A 893 -22.92 32.73 15.33
C VAL A 893 -22.07 31.50 15.00
N PRO A 894 -21.47 31.42 13.80
CA PRO A 894 -20.61 30.29 13.44
C PRO A 894 -19.52 30.07 14.47
N THR A 895 -19.50 28.89 15.08
CA THR A 895 -18.64 28.55 16.21
C THR A 895 -18.05 27.17 16.03
N TRP A 896 -16.74 27.07 16.28
CA TRP A 896 -15.97 25.83 16.19
C TRP A 896 -15.25 25.57 17.50
N GLU A 897 -15.25 24.32 17.93
CA GLU A 897 -14.39 23.81 18.97
C GLU A 897 -13.21 23.10 18.30
N VAL A 898 -12.01 23.47 18.70
CA VAL A 898 -10.75 22.93 18.19
C VAL A 898 -10.04 22.23 19.35
N THR A 899 -9.93 20.91 19.25
CA THR A 899 -9.24 20.06 20.22
C THR A 899 -7.89 19.65 19.67
N ILE A 900 -6.82 19.77 20.44
CA ILE A 900 -5.46 19.46 20.04
C ILE A 900 -4.84 18.52 21.08
N GLU A 901 -4.27 17.41 20.61
CA GLU A 901 -3.59 16.43 21.46
C GLU A 901 -2.08 16.69 21.50
N ASP A 902 -1.40 16.19 22.54
CA ASP A 902 0.03 16.41 22.80
C ASP A 902 0.45 17.90 22.87
N TRP A 903 -0.43 18.76 23.41
CA TRP A 903 -0.15 20.18 23.59
C TRP A 903 0.98 20.43 24.61
N PRO A 904 1.96 21.32 24.31
CA PRO A 904 3.03 21.64 25.24
C PRO A 904 2.50 22.33 26.51
N ARG A 905 3.02 21.91 27.68
CA ARG A 905 2.54 22.39 28.97
C ARG A 905 2.74 23.90 29.13
N GLY A 906 1.66 24.63 29.41
CA GLY A 906 1.71 26.08 29.65
C GLY A 906 2.10 26.90 28.41
N ALA A 907 1.94 26.35 27.20
CA ALA A 907 2.12 27.11 25.97
C ALA A 907 0.85 27.88 25.61
N GLY A 908 1.02 29.16 25.25
CA GLY A 908 -0.02 29.93 24.54
C GLY A 908 -0.21 29.43 23.12
N ALA A 909 -1.11 30.04 22.34
CA ALA A 909 -1.40 29.61 20.98
C ALA A 909 -1.31 30.76 19.95
N GLU A 910 -0.75 30.47 18.77
CA GLU A 910 -0.85 31.31 17.59
C GLU A 910 -1.84 30.68 16.61
N VAL A 911 -2.88 31.43 16.24
CA VAL A 911 -3.98 30.93 15.42
C VAL A 911 -4.10 31.74 14.14
N GLN A 912 -4.02 31.06 13.01
CA GLN A 912 -4.40 31.59 11.71
C GLN A 912 -5.62 30.82 11.19
N VAL A 913 -6.60 31.53 10.66
CA VAL A 913 -7.79 30.92 10.06
C VAL A 913 -8.03 31.50 8.68
N TYR A 914 -8.52 30.63 7.78
CA TYR A 914 -8.96 30.96 6.44
C TYR A 914 -10.40 30.47 6.28
N TRP A 915 -11.27 31.27 5.70
CA TRP A 915 -12.65 30.85 5.47
C TRP A 915 -13.26 31.47 4.21
N LYS A 916 -14.28 30.81 3.68
CA LYS A 916 -15.06 31.28 2.53
C LYS A 916 -16.55 31.07 2.75
N PRO A 917 -17.40 32.01 2.31
CA PRO A 917 -18.85 31.86 2.40
C PRO A 917 -19.40 30.80 1.44
N VAL A 918 -18.67 30.50 0.36
CA VAL A 918 -19.07 29.56 -0.70
C VAL A 918 -18.00 28.48 -0.86
N ILE A 919 -18.43 27.28 -1.24
CA ILE A 919 -17.55 26.14 -1.53
C ILE A 919 -16.67 26.48 -2.74
N THR A 920 -15.36 26.29 -2.62
CA THR A 920 -14.42 26.43 -3.73
C THR A 920 -14.67 25.29 -4.72
N PRO A 921 -14.86 25.58 -6.02
CA PRO A 921 -14.97 24.56 -7.07
C PRO A 921 -13.78 23.60 -7.08
N ALA A 922 -13.98 22.38 -7.56
CA ALA A 922 -12.90 21.41 -7.72
C ALA A 922 -11.96 21.84 -8.86
N ASP A 923 -10.65 21.65 -8.69
CA ASP A 923 -9.67 21.96 -9.72
C ASP A 923 -9.60 20.87 -10.81
N THR A 924 -10.05 19.66 -10.46
CA THR A 924 -10.05 18.49 -11.33
C THR A 924 -11.45 17.98 -11.61
N ARG A 925 -11.65 17.35 -12.77
CA ARG A 925 -12.90 16.67 -13.11
C ARG A 925 -13.22 15.62 -12.04
N ALA A 926 -14.49 15.51 -11.69
CA ALA A 926 -14.95 14.61 -10.65
C ALA A 926 -14.64 13.15 -11.04
N ILE A 927 -13.90 12.42 -10.18
CA ILE A 927 -13.45 11.05 -10.46
C ILE A 927 -14.41 10.07 -9.79
N LEU A 928 -14.95 9.10 -10.53
CA LEU A 928 -15.81 8.08 -9.92
C LEU A 928 -15.01 7.23 -8.93
N LEU A 929 -15.54 7.04 -7.71
CA LEU A 929 -14.84 6.22 -6.71
C LEU A 929 -14.66 4.77 -7.17
N SER A 930 -15.52 4.26 -8.05
CA SER A 930 -15.37 2.93 -8.65
C SER A 930 -14.09 2.79 -9.49
N GLU A 931 -13.62 3.87 -10.12
CA GLU A 931 -12.41 3.91 -10.95
C GLU A 931 -11.13 3.93 -10.11
N LEU A 932 -11.20 4.45 -8.88
CA LEU A 932 -10.08 4.49 -7.93
C LEU A 932 -9.75 3.14 -7.29
N ARG A 933 -10.48 2.05 -7.64
CA ARG A 933 -10.08 0.68 -7.30
C ARG A 933 -8.72 0.31 -7.89
N GLN A 934 -8.34 0.96 -8.98
CA GLN A 934 -6.98 0.97 -9.49
C GLN A 934 -6.36 2.34 -9.19
N PRO A 935 -5.05 2.42 -8.90
CA PRO A 935 -4.38 3.71 -8.73
C PRO A 935 -4.56 4.59 -9.97
N GLN A 936 -5.07 5.82 -9.78
CA GLN A 936 -5.28 6.80 -10.84
C GLN A 936 -4.29 7.94 -10.70
N GLN A 937 -3.69 8.39 -11.80
CA GLN A 937 -2.88 9.60 -11.81
C GLN A 937 -3.75 10.82 -12.11
N VAL A 938 -3.60 11.86 -11.31
CA VAL A 938 -4.40 13.07 -11.33
C VAL A 938 -3.46 14.26 -11.33
N ALA A 939 -3.55 15.07 -12.39
CA ALA A 939 -2.86 16.35 -12.44
C ALA A 939 -3.63 17.35 -11.56
N ILE A 940 -2.99 17.82 -10.49
CA ILE A 940 -3.56 18.84 -9.61
C ILE A 940 -2.67 20.07 -9.77
N PRO A 941 -3.24 21.27 -9.99
CA PRO A 941 -2.46 22.50 -10.09
C PRO A 941 -1.88 22.85 -8.72
N ILE A 942 -0.75 22.22 -8.39
CA ILE A 942 0.13 22.56 -7.25
C ILE A 942 1.34 23.31 -7.81
N ASP A 943 1.93 22.75 -8.87
CA ASP A 943 2.82 23.38 -9.85
C ASP A 943 2.47 22.76 -11.24
N ALA A 944 2.83 23.40 -12.35
CA ALA A 944 2.47 22.90 -13.70
C ALA A 944 3.15 21.56 -14.09
N THR A 945 3.97 20.96 -13.22
CA THR A 945 4.90 19.86 -13.55
C THR A 945 4.69 18.57 -12.76
N ARG A 946 3.97 18.60 -11.63
CA ARG A 946 3.81 17.43 -10.74
C ARG A 946 2.40 16.84 -10.77
N GLN A 947 2.33 15.51 -10.92
CA GLN A 947 1.09 14.73 -10.83
C GLN A 947 1.00 14.00 -9.49
N LEU A 948 -0.22 13.83 -8.98
CA LEU A 948 -0.50 13.03 -7.78
C LEU A 948 -1.17 11.71 -8.20
N THR A 949 -0.82 10.62 -7.52
CA THR A 949 -1.49 9.33 -7.64
C THR A 949 -2.50 9.18 -6.50
N LEU A 950 -3.75 8.90 -6.85
CA LEU A 950 -4.84 8.62 -5.93
C LEU A 950 -5.14 7.12 -5.94
N SER A 951 -5.37 6.53 -4.77
CA SER A 951 -5.77 5.13 -4.64
C SER A 951 -6.83 4.95 -3.57
N LEU A 952 -7.86 4.15 -3.88
CA LEU A 952 -8.93 3.84 -2.94
C LEU A 952 -8.57 2.63 -2.09
N SER A 953 -8.77 2.76 -0.78
CA SER A 953 -8.80 1.62 0.14
C SER A 953 -10.11 1.62 0.92
N ARG A 954 -10.81 0.48 0.95
CA ARG A 954 -11.99 0.31 1.80
C ARG A 954 -11.54 -0.02 3.21
N VAL A 955 -12.14 0.63 4.21
CA VAL A 955 -11.88 0.39 5.62
C VAL A 955 -13.12 -0.26 6.24
N GLY A 956 -13.08 -1.57 6.46
CA GLY A 956 -14.09 -2.27 7.26
C GLY A 956 -14.67 -3.57 6.65
N ASP A 957 -15.41 -4.27 7.52
CA ASP A 957 -15.71 -5.71 7.53
C ASP A 957 -16.90 -6.09 6.64
N GLY A 958 -17.14 -5.34 5.56
CA GLY A 958 -18.26 -5.57 4.64
C GLY A 958 -19.62 -5.00 5.08
N ARG A 959 -19.75 -4.49 6.31
CA ARG A 959 -20.96 -3.79 6.81
C ARG A 959 -20.80 -2.27 7.01
N SER A 960 -19.56 -1.77 7.06
CA SER A 960 -19.26 -0.34 7.23
C SER A 960 -19.07 0.35 5.87
N SER A 961 -19.75 1.47 5.66
CA SER A 961 -19.66 2.31 4.46
C SER A 961 -18.45 3.27 4.45
N ALA A 962 -17.45 3.06 5.32
CA ALA A 962 -16.29 3.94 5.42
C ALA A 962 -15.36 3.86 4.20
N VAL A 963 -14.91 5.03 3.74
CA VAL A 963 -14.04 5.19 2.56
C VAL A 963 -12.71 5.80 3.00
N ALA A 964 -11.58 5.22 2.56
CA ALA A 964 -10.28 5.86 2.69
C ALA A 964 -9.63 6.07 1.31
N ILE A 965 -9.05 7.24 1.12
CA ILE A 965 -8.35 7.65 -0.11
C ILE A 965 -6.93 7.99 0.26
N GLU A 966 -5.99 7.27 -0.34
CA GLU A 966 -4.56 7.49 -0.18
C GLU A 966 -4.01 8.29 -1.37
N ILE A 967 -3.23 9.31 -1.06
CA ILE A 967 -2.66 10.26 -2.01
C ILE A 967 -1.14 10.22 -1.90
N ARG A 968 -0.46 10.05 -3.03
CA ARG A 968 1.01 10.03 -3.13
C ARG A 968 1.49 10.80 -4.36
N PRO A 969 2.71 11.34 -4.39
CA PRO A 969 3.31 11.87 -5.62
C PRO A 969 3.47 10.77 -6.69
N ALA A 970 3.30 11.11 -7.97
CA ALA A 970 3.47 10.16 -9.07
C ALA A 970 4.94 9.79 -9.35
N GLN A 971 5.89 10.66 -8.99
CA GLN A 971 7.33 10.36 -9.04
C GLN A 971 7.84 9.96 -7.65
N PRO A 972 8.72 8.95 -7.52
CA PRO A 972 9.18 8.43 -6.24
C PRO A 972 10.03 9.45 -5.46
N ALA A 973 9.85 9.46 -4.14
CA ALA A 973 10.63 10.27 -3.20
C ALA A 973 12.15 10.05 -3.40
N GLY A 974 12.90 11.13 -3.64
CA GLY A 974 14.37 11.12 -3.72
C GLY A 974 14.98 11.68 -5.01
N LEU A 975 14.20 11.92 -6.07
CA LEU A 975 14.70 12.48 -7.34
C LEU A 975 14.50 14.00 -7.47
N VAL A 976 13.72 14.62 -6.57
CA VAL A 976 13.40 16.06 -6.58
C VAL A 976 13.70 16.64 -5.19
N PRO A 977 14.33 17.82 -5.06
CA PRO A 977 14.57 18.47 -3.77
C PRO A 977 13.28 18.60 -2.94
N ARG A 978 13.38 18.45 -1.61
CA ARG A 978 12.27 18.73 -0.69
C ARG A 978 11.82 20.18 -0.86
N ASP A 979 10.74 20.34 -1.61
CA ASP A 979 10.12 21.62 -1.86
C ASP A 979 9.10 21.91 -0.76
N ARG A 980 9.40 22.88 0.09
CA ARG A 980 8.56 23.25 1.25
C ARG A 980 7.16 23.67 0.81
N ASP A 981 7.03 24.29 -0.36
CA ASP A 981 5.76 24.75 -0.89
C ASP A 981 4.89 23.56 -1.31
N PHE A 982 5.49 22.56 -1.99
CA PHE A 982 4.80 21.33 -2.36
C PHE A 982 4.18 20.61 -1.15
N PHE A 983 4.93 20.49 -0.05
CA PHE A 983 4.40 19.85 1.17
C PHE A 983 3.31 20.68 1.83
N GLU A 984 3.41 22.01 1.84
CA GLU A 984 2.33 22.86 2.34
C GLU A 984 1.06 22.70 1.50
N HIS A 985 1.19 22.57 0.18
CA HIS A 985 0.08 22.30 -0.73
C HIS A 985 -0.51 20.90 -0.53
N LEU A 986 0.32 19.87 -0.43
CA LEU A 986 -0.12 18.48 -0.21
C LEU A 986 -0.81 18.33 1.15
N ALA A 987 -0.22 18.92 2.20
CA ALA A 987 -0.79 18.95 3.55
C ALA A 987 -2.17 19.59 3.58
N ASN A 988 -2.42 20.59 2.72
CA ASN A 988 -3.66 21.37 2.70
C ASN A 988 -4.60 21.13 1.51
N LEU A 989 -4.30 20.12 0.69
CA LEU A 989 -5.20 19.61 -0.34
C LEU A 989 -6.54 19.24 0.27
N ARG A 990 -7.68 19.58 -0.34
CA ARG A 990 -9.02 19.24 0.18
C ARG A 990 -9.70 18.23 -0.73
N LEU A 991 -10.15 17.12 -0.15
CA LEU A 991 -10.95 16.10 -0.82
C LEU A 991 -12.39 16.16 -0.31
N ARG A 992 -13.34 16.07 -1.23
CA ARG A 992 -14.78 15.99 -0.92
C ARG A 992 -15.47 14.93 -1.77
N LEU A 993 -16.52 14.33 -1.24
CA LEU A 993 -17.35 13.39 -1.97
C LEU A 993 -18.62 14.10 -2.43
N ALA A 994 -19.03 13.88 -3.67
CA ALA A 994 -20.26 14.42 -4.25
C ALA A 994 -21.01 13.32 -5.01
N ARG A 995 -22.27 13.56 -5.37
CA ARG A 995 -22.95 12.76 -6.40
C ARG A 995 -22.57 13.29 -7.79
N PRO A 996 -22.57 12.46 -8.85
CA PRO A 996 -22.12 12.86 -10.19
C PRO A 996 -22.76 14.16 -10.71
N ASP A 997 -24.06 14.35 -10.46
CA ASP A 997 -24.82 15.52 -10.94
C ASP A 997 -25.07 16.59 -9.86
N ALA A 998 -24.42 16.48 -8.70
CA ALA A 998 -24.62 17.43 -7.62
C ALA A 998 -23.88 18.75 -7.89
N SER A 999 -24.58 19.87 -7.72
CA SER A 999 -23.97 21.21 -7.74
C SER A 999 -23.09 21.50 -6.52
N ALA A 1000 -23.18 20.67 -5.47
CA ALA A 1000 -22.40 20.81 -4.24
C ALA A 1000 -21.99 19.44 -3.68
N PRO A 1001 -20.82 19.35 -3.02
CA PRO A 1001 -20.39 18.13 -2.35
C PRO A 1001 -21.19 17.83 -1.09
N LEU A 1002 -21.15 16.58 -0.65
CA LEU A 1002 -21.74 16.14 0.60
C LEU A 1002 -20.97 16.72 1.80
N ASN A 1003 -21.71 17.20 2.80
CA ASN A 1003 -21.13 17.66 4.07
C ASN A 1003 -20.84 16.45 4.98
N LEU A 1004 -19.69 15.80 4.77
CA LEU A 1004 -19.31 14.60 5.52
C LEU A 1004 -18.20 14.91 6.52
N PRO A 1005 -18.24 14.30 7.73
CA PRO A 1005 -17.08 14.30 8.59
C PRO A 1005 -15.93 13.57 7.88
N PHE A 1006 -14.71 14.06 8.08
CA PHE A 1006 -13.52 13.40 7.53
C PHE A 1006 -12.36 13.52 8.51
N SER A 1007 -11.35 12.67 8.33
CA SER A 1007 -10.04 12.87 8.92
C SER A 1007 -8.99 12.77 7.82
N ARG A 1008 -8.04 13.70 7.80
CA ARG A 1008 -6.83 13.59 6.99
C ARG A 1008 -5.65 13.29 7.90
N GLU A 1009 -4.72 12.50 7.41
CA GLU A 1009 -3.48 12.20 8.09
C GLU A 1009 -2.32 12.40 7.11
N LEU A 1010 -1.44 13.34 7.41
CA LEU A 1010 -0.23 13.61 6.65
C LEU A 1010 0.94 12.85 7.25
N ILE A 1011 1.58 12.00 6.46
CA ILE A 1011 2.77 11.27 6.84
C ILE A 1011 3.94 11.84 6.04
N GLU A 1012 4.60 12.86 6.59
CA GLU A 1012 5.66 13.60 5.90
C GLU A 1012 6.82 12.70 5.45
N SER A 1013 7.19 11.70 6.26
CA SER A 1013 8.28 10.76 5.94
C SER A 1013 8.01 9.90 4.71
N GLU A 1014 6.74 9.76 4.31
CA GLU A 1014 6.32 8.96 3.16
C GLU A 1014 5.66 9.81 2.06
N GLU A 1015 5.67 11.14 2.21
CA GLU A 1015 4.99 12.08 1.30
C GLU A 1015 3.54 11.67 1.01
N THR A 1016 2.87 11.09 2.00
CA THR A 1016 1.57 10.44 1.82
C THR A 1016 0.50 11.15 2.64
N VAL A 1017 -0.67 11.36 2.05
CA VAL A 1017 -1.86 11.84 2.77
C VAL A 1017 -2.96 10.80 2.69
N ILE A 1018 -3.55 10.46 3.83
CA ILE A 1018 -4.70 9.54 3.89
C ILE A 1018 -5.94 10.31 4.35
N TYR A 1019 -6.92 10.40 3.47
CA TYR A 1019 -8.27 10.90 3.76
C TYR A 1019 -9.16 9.75 4.17
N ARG A 1020 -9.94 9.92 5.25
CA ARG A 1020 -10.93 8.94 5.70
C ARG A 1020 -12.28 9.60 5.91
N PHE A 1021 -13.32 8.98 5.37
CA PHE A 1021 -14.72 9.33 5.55
C PHE A 1021 -15.37 8.19 6.35
N PRO A 1022 -15.55 8.34 7.68
CA PRO A 1022 -15.91 7.24 8.57
C PRO A 1022 -17.36 6.76 8.44
N ALA A 1023 -18.25 7.57 7.86
CA ALA A 1023 -19.65 7.22 7.64
C ALA A 1023 -20.17 7.90 6.36
N LEU A 1024 -20.77 7.11 5.46
CA LEU A 1024 -21.59 7.64 4.36
C LEU A 1024 -23.06 7.73 4.80
N PRO A 1025 -23.85 8.65 4.21
CA PRO A 1025 -25.28 8.75 4.51
C PRO A 1025 -26.01 7.44 4.20
N GLU A 1026 -27.08 7.16 4.95
CA GLU A 1026 -27.88 5.96 4.75
C GLU A 1026 -28.43 5.89 3.31
N GLY A 1027 -28.34 4.70 2.69
CA GLY A 1027 -28.73 4.47 1.30
C GLY A 1027 -27.75 4.96 0.23
N VAL A 1028 -26.64 5.62 0.59
CA VAL A 1028 -25.61 6.06 -0.38
C VAL A 1028 -24.51 5.02 -0.50
N ARG A 1029 -24.33 4.46 -1.70
CA ARG A 1029 -23.24 3.52 -1.96
C ARG A 1029 -21.97 4.24 -2.40
N SER A 1030 -20.81 3.74 -1.97
CA SER A 1030 -19.51 4.36 -2.31
C SER A 1030 -19.25 4.40 -3.82
N ASP A 1031 -19.76 3.44 -4.59
CA ASP A 1031 -19.55 3.34 -6.04
C ASP A 1031 -20.38 4.33 -6.86
N GLU A 1032 -21.33 5.02 -6.24
CA GLU A 1032 -22.17 6.05 -6.87
C GLU A 1032 -21.65 7.48 -6.63
N LEU A 1033 -20.52 7.61 -5.94
CA LEU A 1033 -19.95 8.91 -5.56
C LEU A 1033 -18.77 9.28 -6.45
N VAL A 1034 -18.59 10.58 -6.64
CA VAL A 1034 -17.44 11.19 -7.30
C VAL A 1034 -16.57 11.92 -6.29
N LEU A 1035 -15.27 11.90 -6.52
CA LEU A 1035 -14.25 12.59 -5.75
C LEU A 1035 -13.97 13.96 -6.37
N TRP A 1036 -14.12 15.00 -5.55
CA TRP A 1036 -13.71 16.37 -5.87
C TRP A 1036 -12.40 16.66 -5.16
N VAL A 1037 -11.43 17.17 -5.93
CA VAL A 1037 -10.12 17.56 -5.39
C VAL A 1037 -9.91 19.06 -5.61
N THR A 1038 -9.61 19.76 -4.53
CA THR A 1038 -9.31 21.20 -4.55
C THR A 1038 -7.92 21.43 -3.96
N SER A 1039 -7.07 22.12 -4.72
CA SER A 1039 -5.72 22.52 -4.33
C SER A 1039 -5.75 23.56 -3.22
N TRP A 1040 -4.66 23.62 -2.46
CA TRP A 1040 -4.48 24.66 -1.45
C TRP A 1040 -4.39 26.07 -2.05
N HIS A 1041 -3.93 26.19 -3.30
CA HIS A 1041 -3.92 27.47 -4.02
C HIS A 1041 -5.34 27.98 -4.19
N SER A 1042 -6.22 27.20 -4.82
CA SER A 1042 -7.62 27.57 -5.05
C SER A 1042 -8.39 27.84 -3.75
N LEU A 1043 -8.10 27.08 -2.68
CA LEU A 1043 -8.71 27.32 -1.36
C LEU A 1043 -8.26 28.63 -0.72
N ARG A 1044 -7.04 29.11 -0.99
CA ARG A 1044 -6.53 30.39 -0.46
C ARG A 1044 -6.93 31.59 -1.29
N THR A 1045 -7.06 31.42 -2.61
CA THR A 1045 -7.49 32.48 -3.53
C THR A 1045 -8.86 33.00 -3.07
N ASP A 1046 -8.97 34.30 -2.84
CA ASP A 1046 -10.18 34.99 -2.35
C ASP A 1046 -10.72 34.54 -0.97
N ALA A 1047 -9.96 33.75 -0.21
CA ALA A 1047 -10.34 33.40 1.16
C ALA A 1047 -10.18 34.61 2.10
N ALA A 1048 -11.17 34.82 2.96
CA ALA A 1048 -11.01 35.74 4.08
C ALA A 1048 -9.99 35.17 5.06
N ARG A 1049 -9.13 36.04 5.61
CA ARG A 1049 -8.08 35.66 6.56
C ARG A 1049 -7.92 36.72 7.65
N LEU A 1050 -7.24 36.35 8.73
CA LEU A 1050 -6.82 37.32 9.74
C LEU A 1050 -5.71 38.22 9.19
N ASN A 1051 -5.77 39.53 9.49
CA ASN A 1051 -4.71 40.49 9.16
C ASN A 1051 -3.38 40.13 9.82
N LYS A 1052 -3.47 39.70 11.08
CA LYS A 1052 -2.38 39.17 11.89
C LYS A 1052 -2.87 37.91 12.59
N PRO A 1053 -2.03 36.87 12.78
CA PRO A 1053 -2.40 35.71 13.57
C PRO A 1053 -2.91 36.12 14.95
N LEU A 1054 -3.99 35.48 15.42
CA LEU A 1054 -4.51 35.69 16.76
C LEU A 1054 -3.57 35.00 17.75
N ARG A 1055 -2.96 35.77 18.66
CA ARG A 1055 -2.12 35.26 19.73
C ARG A 1055 -2.93 35.16 21.01
N LEU A 1056 -3.01 33.95 21.55
CA LEU A 1056 -3.65 33.64 22.82
C LEU A 1056 -2.53 33.47 23.87
N PRO A 1057 -2.61 34.17 25.01
CA PRO A 1057 -1.65 34.01 26.10
C PRO A 1057 -1.78 32.61 26.73
N ARG A 1058 -0.99 32.35 27.76
CA ARG A 1058 -1.10 31.09 28.50
C ARG A 1058 -2.50 30.97 29.12
N PRO A 1059 -3.09 29.76 29.25
CA PRO A 1059 -4.42 29.59 29.82
C PRO A 1059 -4.61 30.18 31.24
N ASP A 1060 -3.51 30.34 31.98
CA ASP A 1060 -3.49 30.88 33.35
C ASP A 1060 -3.29 32.42 33.41
N GLU A 1061 -3.11 33.09 32.26
CA GLU A 1061 -2.94 34.55 32.08
C GLU A 1061 -4.18 35.18 31.44
#